data_AF-A0A8T2Q3R9-F1
#
_entry.id   AF-A0A8T2Q3R9-F1
#
_cell.length_a   1.000
_cell.length_b   1.000
_cell.length_c   1.000
_cell.angle_alpha   90.00
_cell.angle_beta   90.00
_cell.angle_gamma   90.00
#
_symmetry.space_group_name_H-M   'P 1'
#
loop_
_entity.id
_entity.type
_entity.pdbx_description
1 polymer ?
#
loop_
_entity_poly.entity_id
_entity_poly.type
_entity_poly.pdbx_seq_one_letter_code
_entity_poly.pdbx_strand_id
1 'polypeptide(L)'
;MNQRRKKDDMGSLTFGWVRDAESRDGSAATQIVIGKRPWEDIGPDYLNFQKAVAEIWKRADQGRTQDEAYDAHMASGRILFDHRLYKEALSSFRRAAQIRPVKVKPHFQEGNTLFALGRITEAREAYNSALQAAEEDSDCLVPQIHVNLGIALESEGMLLGATEHYKEAAIKEPKHYRALKLLGSALYGVGEYRAAKEALLEAISLNPDYADAHCELGSVLHALGDHDEASAEFERALELRPNHIEALYNLATLLKDIGRYQKAAMLYQKILILQEDHWRAQLNRAVSLLGAGDIDESRRAFKEAYKMTGRSELHDAIAHLQQMENGHQGLLSFFKGGDTNFGVVSNDIMAKDNFIVVEPTRFRRVNAKTTPRQLLAFALDVRQFQKHTRFNRCDVSNLKRELSQVLLPNPSQQTIVSEKMIRKDALENIVHSLLSFLKPEAFQGAIKLVNERILLPIDSTASGRVDLGMVFSVFALICGGSLERRKRVAFDALVFRSPRTIDGEISNKDLKDYIKLLRIAYLRTKDEINSNDNVTEDHTTLSFPEFAEVLDDPDSGFGILNILSKLEMEDHVRHGRHLCAVCCYPITGPRFKETKVKFNLCSLCYSSGKVPSSSKHEENYHFKELNGETNTVKEKLQNYRQPFKSCLQE
;
A
#
# COMPACT_ATOMS: atom_id res chain seq x y z
N MET A 1 45.90 45.11 -25.47
CA MET A 1 46.73 44.10 -26.15
C MET A 1 46.08 42.74 -26.00
N ASN A 2 45.66 42.19 -27.14
CA ASN A 2 45.44 40.78 -27.51
C ASN A 2 45.42 39.64 -26.47
N GLN A 3 44.32 38.84 -26.57
CA GLN A 3 44.25 37.36 -26.72
C GLN A 3 44.70 36.50 -25.51
N ARG A 4 44.03 35.40 -25.09
CA ARG A 4 43.26 34.38 -25.81
C ARG A 4 42.50 33.46 -24.82
N ARG A 5 41.40 32.88 -25.31
CA ARG A 5 40.55 31.82 -24.73
C ARG A 5 41.29 30.49 -24.47
N LYS A 6 40.81 29.72 -23.47
CA LYS A 6 40.46 28.28 -23.47
C LYS A 6 39.62 28.03 -22.19
N LYS A 7 38.30 27.82 -22.25
CA LYS A 7 37.54 26.58 -22.51
C LYS A 7 37.79 25.45 -21.51
N ASP A 8 36.67 24.96 -20.97
CA ASP A 8 36.39 23.68 -20.32
C ASP A 8 36.69 23.60 -18.81
N ASP A 9 35.67 23.90 -18.01
CA ASP A 9 35.19 22.93 -17.01
C ASP A 9 33.71 23.17 -16.69
N MET A 10 32.89 22.16 -17.03
CA MET A 10 31.47 22.07 -16.73
C MET A 10 31.26 21.83 -15.23
N GLY A 11 31.21 22.91 -14.46
CA GLY A 11 31.08 22.85 -13.01
C GLY A 11 30.17 23.93 -12.45
N SER A 12 28.94 24.09 -12.96
CA SER A 12 27.91 24.86 -12.26
C SER A 12 26.63 24.04 -12.11
N LEU A 13 26.65 23.23 -11.06
CA LEU A 13 25.54 22.61 -10.35
C LEU A 13 24.34 23.57 -10.24
N THR A 14 23.40 23.45 -11.17
CA THR A 14 22.03 23.93 -10.99
C THR A 14 21.18 22.68 -10.75
N PHE A 15 20.85 22.44 -9.48
CA PHE A 15 20.22 21.24 -8.90
C PHE A 15 21.09 19.99 -8.78
N GLY A 16 21.91 19.94 -7.73
CA GLY A 16 21.79 18.77 -6.87
C GLY A 16 20.67 19.03 -5.87
N TRP A 17 20.04 17.99 -5.31
CA TRP A 17 19.35 18.04 -4.02
C TRP A 17 17.97 18.73 -4.04
N VAL A 18 16.90 17.96 -3.80
CA VAL A 18 15.59 18.43 -3.29
C VAL A 18 15.72 19.06 -1.87
N ARG A 19 16.91 19.55 -1.48
CA ARG A 19 17.48 19.48 -0.12
C ARG A 19 17.65 18.01 0.28
N ASP A 20 18.66 17.70 1.07
CA ASP A 20 18.43 17.13 2.39
C ASP A 20 16.92 17.03 2.70
N ALA A 21 16.28 15.93 2.28
CA ALA A 21 14.96 15.57 2.77
C ALA A 21 15.20 15.21 4.23
N GLU A 22 15.19 16.25 5.07
CA GLU A 22 14.90 16.19 6.49
C GLU A 22 15.60 15.05 7.24
N SER A 23 16.88 15.25 7.56
CA SER A 23 17.42 14.79 8.85
C SER A 23 18.77 15.44 9.15
N ARG A 24 18.72 16.75 9.43
CA ARG A 24 19.64 17.35 10.41
C ARG A 24 18.99 17.71 11.73
N ASP A 25 17.68 17.58 11.87
CA ASP A 25 17.02 17.56 13.16
C ASP A 25 15.75 16.73 13.04
N GLY A 26 15.56 15.83 14.00
CA GLY A 26 14.25 15.29 14.28
C GLY A 26 13.37 16.40 14.84
N SER A 27 12.22 16.60 14.22
CA SER A 27 10.92 16.66 14.89
C SER A 27 9.89 17.29 13.95
N ALA A 28 8.68 16.75 14.02
CA ALA A 28 7.44 17.37 13.64
C ALA A 28 7.11 17.54 12.16
N ALA A 29 6.31 16.58 11.69
CA ALA A 29 5.13 16.90 10.90
C ALA A 29 4.14 17.71 11.77
N THR A 30 4.53 18.91 12.18
CA THR A 30 3.78 20.12 12.53
C THR A 30 4.79 21.15 13.04
N GLN A 31 5.54 21.79 12.13
CA GLN A 31 6.03 23.15 12.39
C GLN A 31 5.62 24.06 11.23
N ILE A 32 4.51 24.75 11.49
CA ILE A 32 4.32 26.14 11.11
C ILE A 32 5.69 26.82 11.13
N VAL A 33 6.10 27.33 9.96
CA VAL A 33 7.23 28.24 9.82
C VAL A 33 6.93 29.47 10.69
N ILE A 34 7.36 29.46 11.95
CA ILE A 34 7.41 30.67 12.76
C ILE A 34 8.76 31.31 12.46
N GLY A 35 8.75 32.38 11.65
CA GLY A 35 9.83 33.36 11.70
C GLY A 35 10.17 34.13 10.43
N LYS A 36 9.69 33.73 9.25
CA LYS A 36 9.70 34.63 8.08
C LYS A 36 8.28 34.74 7.57
N ARG A 37 7.68 35.91 7.78
CA ARG A 37 6.42 36.27 7.11
C ARG A 37 6.59 35.95 5.62
N PRO A 38 5.64 35.24 4.98
CA PRO A 38 5.54 35.21 3.53
C PRO A 38 5.74 36.64 3.01
N TRP A 39 6.55 36.84 1.97
CA TRP A 39 6.79 38.17 1.40
C TRP A 39 5.47 38.90 1.09
N GLU A 40 4.43 38.14 0.77
CA GLU A 40 3.04 38.57 0.53
C GLU A 40 2.42 39.34 1.71
N ASP A 41 2.85 39.09 2.95
CA ASP A 41 2.34 39.75 4.17
C ASP A 41 2.97 41.13 4.44
N ILE A 42 3.87 41.61 3.59
CA ILE A 42 4.54 42.92 3.71
C ILE A 42 3.88 43.98 2.78
N GLY A 43 2.69 43.67 2.23
CA GLY A 43 1.78 44.61 1.57
C GLY A 43 2.46 45.58 0.57
N PRO A 44 2.74 46.84 0.96
CA PRO A 44 3.34 47.85 0.07
C PRO A 44 4.76 47.51 -0.42
N ASP A 45 5.62 46.91 0.42
CA ASP A 45 7.02 46.66 0.03
C ASP A 45 7.13 45.52 -0.98
N TYR A 46 6.30 44.50 -0.83
CA TYR A 46 6.23 43.41 -1.79
C TYR A 46 5.63 43.86 -3.13
N LEU A 47 4.63 44.74 -3.12
CA LEU A 47 4.11 45.33 -4.35
C LEU A 47 5.18 46.18 -5.07
N ASN A 48 5.99 46.93 -4.32
CA ASN A 48 7.10 47.69 -4.88
C ASN A 48 8.19 46.77 -5.45
N PHE A 49 8.50 45.67 -4.76
CA PHE A 49 9.37 44.62 -5.26
C PHE A 49 8.84 44.02 -6.57
N GLN A 50 7.56 43.64 -6.63
CA GLN A 50 6.93 43.10 -7.85
C GLN A 50 7.02 44.10 -9.02
N LYS A 51 6.79 45.39 -8.77
CA LYS A 51 6.97 46.45 -9.78
C LYS A 51 8.42 46.53 -10.27
N ALA A 52 9.39 46.45 -9.35
CA ALA A 52 10.80 46.49 -9.70
C ALA A 52 11.21 45.26 -10.54
N VAL A 53 10.73 44.06 -10.17
CA VAL A 53 10.94 42.83 -10.94
C VAL A 53 10.30 42.92 -12.32
N ALA A 54 9.06 43.42 -12.41
CA ALA A 54 8.38 43.61 -13.69
C ALA A 54 9.12 44.60 -14.61
N GLU A 55 9.69 45.67 -14.05
CA GLU A 55 10.52 46.62 -14.79
C GLU A 55 11.83 45.97 -15.28
N ILE A 56 12.45 45.09 -14.49
CA ILE A 56 13.63 44.29 -14.90
C ILE A 56 13.25 43.34 -16.04
N TRP A 57 12.14 42.61 -15.92
CA TRP A 57 11.66 41.72 -16.98
C TRP A 57 11.33 42.47 -18.27
N LYS A 58 10.70 43.65 -18.16
CA LYS A 58 10.43 44.50 -19.32
C LYS A 58 11.73 44.93 -20.01
N ARG A 59 12.77 45.29 -19.26
CA ARG A 59 14.08 45.61 -19.83
C ARG A 59 14.76 44.40 -20.46
N ALA A 60 14.62 43.22 -19.85
CA ALA A 60 15.11 41.97 -20.41
C ALA A 60 14.45 41.65 -21.77
N ASP A 61 13.13 41.79 -21.87
CA ASP A 61 12.39 41.59 -23.13
C ASP A 61 12.72 42.67 -24.19
N GLN A 62 13.17 43.86 -23.79
CA GLN A 62 13.64 44.93 -24.67
C GLN A 62 15.12 44.79 -25.06
N GLY A 63 15.78 43.70 -24.66
CA GLY A 63 17.16 43.40 -25.03
C GLY A 63 17.40 43.40 -26.54
N ARG A 64 18.65 43.55 -26.97
CA ARG A 64 18.99 43.70 -28.39
C ARG A 64 18.83 42.40 -29.16
N THR A 65 18.91 41.26 -28.48
CA THR A 65 18.79 39.93 -29.06
C THR A 65 17.90 39.04 -28.21
N GLN A 66 17.34 37.99 -28.83
CA GLN A 66 16.59 36.96 -28.11
C GLN A 66 17.47 36.19 -27.12
N ASP A 67 18.78 36.09 -27.37
CA ASP A 67 19.73 35.42 -26.47
C ASP A 67 19.95 36.23 -25.19
N GLU A 68 20.10 37.55 -25.31
CA GLU A 68 20.18 38.44 -24.14
C GLU A 68 18.90 38.36 -23.29
N ALA A 69 17.72 38.35 -23.93
CA ALA A 69 16.45 38.22 -23.22
C ALA A 69 16.32 36.86 -22.52
N TYR A 70 16.69 35.77 -23.21
CA TYR A 70 16.72 34.43 -22.65
C TYR A 70 17.65 34.33 -21.44
N ASP A 71 18.91 34.77 -21.56
CA ASP A 71 19.90 34.71 -20.50
C ASP A 71 19.47 35.55 -19.28
N ALA A 72 18.86 36.72 -19.52
CA ALA A 72 18.33 37.57 -18.47
C ALA A 72 17.17 36.92 -17.70
N HIS A 73 16.21 36.30 -18.41
CA HIS A 73 15.09 35.59 -17.77
C HIS A 73 15.57 34.32 -17.04
N MET A 74 16.56 33.60 -17.57
CA MET A 74 17.17 32.45 -16.89
C MET A 74 17.91 32.87 -15.62
N ALA A 75 18.71 33.94 -15.67
CA ALA A 75 19.42 34.47 -14.51
C ALA A 75 18.45 35.01 -13.44
N SER A 76 17.43 35.77 -13.86
CA SER A 76 16.39 36.27 -12.97
C SER A 76 15.64 35.12 -12.29
N GLY A 77 15.20 34.13 -13.07
CA GLY A 77 14.50 32.96 -12.54
C GLY A 77 15.32 32.20 -11.50
N ARG A 78 16.62 31.99 -11.76
CA ARG A 78 17.52 31.32 -10.81
C ARG A 78 17.66 32.08 -9.50
N ILE A 79 17.92 33.38 -9.55
CA ILE A 79 18.06 34.22 -8.35
C ILE A 79 16.76 34.20 -7.54
N LEU A 80 15.62 34.38 -8.19
CA LEU A 80 14.31 34.34 -7.55
C LEU A 80 14.05 32.97 -6.90
N PHE A 81 14.39 31.89 -7.59
CA PHE A 81 14.27 30.53 -7.08
C PHE A 81 15.11 30.30 -5.81
N ASP A 82 16.39 30.72 -5.84
CA ASP A 82 17.31 30.59 -4.70
C ASP A 82 16.81 31.38 -3.46
N HIS A 83 16.10 32.48 -3.70
CA HIS A 83 15.43 33.29 -2.67
C HIS A 83 14.04 32.79 -2.26
N ARG A 84 13.58 31.64 -2.79
CA ARG A 84 12.26 31.03 -2.55
C ARG A 84 11.07 31.87 -3.04
N LEU A 85 11.32 32.76 -4.00
CA LEU A 85 10.29 33.53 -4.70
C LEU A 85 9.80 32.73 -5.91
N TYR A 86 9.17 31.59 -5.63
CA TYR A 86 8.85 30.58 -6.65
C TYR A 86 7.83 31.06 -7.68
N LYS A 87 6.89 31.95 -7.30
CA LYS A 87 5.89 32.48 -8.23
C LYS A 87 6.55 33.33 -9.33
N GLU A 88 7.46 34.21 -8.95
CA GLU A 88 8.20 35.08 -9.85
C GLU A 88 9.27 34.32 -10.64
N ALA A 89 9.94 33.36 -10.00
CA ALA A 89 10.87 32.46 -10.67
C ALA A 89 10.18 31.70 -11.81
N LEU A 90 8.97 31.19 -11.54
CA LEU A 90 8.16 30.48 -12.52
C LEU A 90 7.82 31.37 -13.73
N SER A 91 7.43 32.62 -13.51
CA SER A 91 7.19 33.58 -14.59
C SER A 91 8.44 33.78 -15.46
N SER A 92 9.61 33.87 -14.84
CA SER A 92 10.89 34.04 -15.54
C SER A 92 11.25 32.80 -16.37
N PHE A 93 11.14 31.60 -15.80
CA PHE A 93 11.45 30.35 -16.51
C PHE A 93 10.46 30.06 -17.65
N ARG A 94 9.16 30.30 -17.45
CA ARG A 94 8.16 30.20 -18.53
C ARG A 94 8.48 31.16 -19.67
N ARG A 95 8.92 32.37 -19.35
CA ARG A 95 9.30 33.34 -20.37
C ARG A 95 10.55 32.91 -21.12
N ALA A 96 11.57 32.38 -20.43
CA ALA A 96 12.74 31.80 -21.07
C ALA A 96 12.40 30.61 -21.99
N ALA A 97 11.49 29.73 -21.56
CA ALA A 97 10.98 28.62 -22.35
C ALA A 97 10.22 29.08 -23.60
N GLN A 98 9.43 30.16 -23.51
CA GLN A 98 8.76 30.75 -24.68
C GLN A 98 9.75 31.36 -25.69
N ILE A 99 10.83 31.99 -25.23
CA ILE A 99 11.83 32.60 -26.11
C ILE A 99 12.65 31.51 -26.81
N ARG A 100 13.02 30.44 -26.10
CA ARG A 100 13.79 29.31 -26.60
C ARG A 100 13.13 27.97 -26.23
N PRO A 101 12.12 27.50 -27.00
CA PRO A 101 11.36 26.29 -26.66
C PRO A 101 12.18 25.00 -26.77
N VAL A 102 13.21 24.99 -27.62
CA VAL A 102 14.12 23.84 -27.83
C VAL A 102 15.11 23.68 -26.68
N LYS A 103 15.28 24.67 -25.80
CA LYS A 103 16.25 24.58 -24.69
C LYS A 103 15.68 23.79 -23.51
N VAL A 104 16.47 22.84 -23.02
CA VAL A 104 16.07 21.94 -21.92
C VAL A 104 15.98 22.66 -20.57
N LYS A 105 16.96 23.54 -20.28
CA LYS A 105 17.11 24.16 -18.95
C LYS A 105 15.88 24.95 -18.48
N PRO A 106 15.23 25.81 -19.29
CA PRO A 106 14.02 26.52 -18.86
C PRO A 106 12.90 25.58 -18.40
N HIS A 107 12.58 24.56 -19.20
CA HIS A 107 11.51 23.60 -18.88
C HIS A 107 11.85 22.79 -17.62
N PHE A 108 13.10 22.36 -17.48
CA PHE A 108 13.56 21.66 -16.27
C PHE A 108 13.45 22.53 -15.02
N GLN A 109 13.86 23.81 -15.10
CA GLN A 109 13.74 24.75 -13.99
C GLN A 109 12.29 25.16 -13.70
N GLU A 110 11.45 25.26 -14.72
CA GLU A 110 10.00 25.42 -14.56
C GLU A 110 9.41 24.24 -13.77
N GLY A 111 9.74 23.00 -14.14
CA GLY A 111 9.31 21.81 -13.42
C GLY A 111 9.74 21.82 -11.95
N ASN A 112 11.01 22.15 -11.67
CA ASN A 112 11.51 22.26 -10.29
C ASN A 112 10.77 23.33 -9.49
N THR A 113 10.42 24.44 -10.13
CA THR A 113 9.69 25.55 -9.51
C THR A 113 8.23 25.18 -9.23
N LEU A 114 7.57 24.48 -10.16
CA LEU A 114 6.22 23.96 -9.98
C LEU A 114 6.16 22.92 -8.86
N PHE A 115 7.17 22.04 -8.78
CA PHE A 115 7.29 21.06 -7.71
C PHE A 115 7.43 21.75 -6.35
N ALA A 116 8.30 22.77 -6.24
CA ALA A 116 8.46 23.56 -5.01
C ALA A 116 7.19 24.33 -4.60
N LEU A 117 6.33 24.67 -5.55
CA LEU A 117 5.00 25.26 -5.33
C LEU A 117 3.92 24.23 -4.94
N GLY A 118 4.23 22.92 -4.94
CA GLY A 118 3.26 21.84 -4.73
C GLY A 118 2.35 21.57 -5.93
N ARG A 119 2.64 22.14 -7.10
CA ARG A 119 1.90 21.94 -8.35
C ARG A 119 2.45 20.74 -9.12
N ILE A 120 2.31 19.56 -8.52
CA ILE A 120 2.99 18.33 -8.95
C ILE A 120 2.64 17.92 -10.39
N THR A 121 1.35 17.97 -10.76
CA THR A 121 0.89 17.59 -12.10
C THR A 121 1.52 18.46 -13.19
N GLU A 122 1.57 19.77 -12.99
CA GLU A 122 2.21 20.71 -13.91
C GLU A 122 3.74 20.54 -13.91
N ALA A 123 4.34 20.21 -12.77
CA ALA A 123 5.77 19.93 -12.71
C ALA A 123 6.13 18.73 -13.60
N ARG A 124 5.33 17.67 -13.53
CA ARG A 124 5.47 16.47 -14.39
C ARG A 124 5.36 16.83 -15.88
N GLU A 125 4.39 17.67 -16.26
CA GLU A 125 4.22 18.15 -17.64
C GLU A 125 5.41 18.99 -18.11
N ALA A 126 5.96 19.85 -17.26
CA ALA A 126 7.15 20.63 -17.55
C ALA A 126 8.40 19.75 -17.69
N TYR A 127 8.56 18.72 -16.86
CA TYR A 127 9.64 17.73 -17.03
C TYR A 127 9.50 16.92 -18.33
N ASN A 128 8.29 16.54 -18.72
CA ASN A 128 8.05 15.90 -20.03
C ASN A 128 8.40 16.84 -21.19
N SER A 129 8.09 18.14 -21.06
CA SER A 129 8.50 19.16 -22.04
C SER A 129 10.02 19.31 -22.09
N ALA A 130 10.70 19.22 -20.95
CA ALA A 130 12.16 19.22 -20.88
C ALA A 130 12.77 17.98 -21.55
N LEU A 131 12.14 16.81 -21.40
CA LEU A 131 12.58 15.57 -22.04
C LEU A 131 12.40 15.64 -23.57
N GLN A 132 11.29 16.18 -24.05
CA GLN A 132 11.06 16.43 -25.48
C GLN A 132 12.10 17.39 -26.07
N ALA A 133 12.40 18.49 -25.36
CA ALA A 133 13.44 19.43 -25.77
C ALA A 133 14.84 18.78 -25.83
N ALA A 134 15.10 17.76 -25.01
CA ALA A 134 16.38 17.06 -24.98
C ALA A 134 16.62 16.14 -26.19
N GLU A 135 15.59 15.82 -26.99
CA GLU A 135 15.76 15.11 -28.26
C GLU A 135 16.46 15.99 -29.31
N GLU A 136 16.29 17.30 -29.22
CA GLU A 136 16.83 18.29 -30.15
C GLU A 136 18.06 19.04 -29.58
N ASP A 137 18.13 19.24 -28.27
CA ASP A 137 19.22 19.92 -27.56
C ASP A 137 20.18 18.89 -26.97
N SER A 138 21.43 18.86 -27.47
CA SER A 138 22.48 17.91 -27.02
C SER A 138 22.97 18.14 -25.58
N ASP A 139 22.33 19.01 -24.79
CA ASP A 139 22.70 19.33 -23.41
C ASP A 139 22.28 18.21 -22.43
N CYS A 140 23.23 17.76 -21.62
CA CYS A 140 23.29 16.46 -20.95
C CYS A 140 22.48 16.29 -19.64
N LEU A 141 21.28 16.88 -19.52
CA LEU A 141 20.48 16.82 -18.28
C LEU A 141 19.45 15.67 -18.23
N VAL A 142 19.45 14.78 -19.21
CA VAL A 142 18.48 13.67 -19.33
C VAL A 142 18.39 12.81 -18.06
N PRO A 143 19.49 12.39 -17.40
CA PRO A 143 19.39 11.63 -16.15
C PRO A 143 18.66 12.41 -15.03
N GLN A 144 18.92 13.71 -14.90
CA GLN A 144 18.31 14.55 -13.87
C GLN A 144 16.82 14.81 -14.15
N ILE A 145 16.43 14.95 -15.42
CA ILE A 145 15.02 15.05 -15.81
C ILE A 145 14.28 13.78 -15.41
N HIS A 146 14.82 12.61 -15.73
CA HIS A 146 14.22 11.33 -15.35
C HIS A 146 14.12 11.16 -13.83
N VAL A 147 15.16 11.52 -13.06
CA VAL A 147 15.08 11.51 -11.60
C VAL A 147 13.95 12.40 -11.10
N ASN A 148 13.85 13.65 -11.56
CA ASN A 148 12.83 14.57 -11.06
C ASN A 148 11.42 14.19 -11.52
N LEU A 149 11.28 13.57 -12.69
CA LEU A 149 10.03 13.01 -13.17
C LEU A 149 9.58 11.81 -12.32
N GLY A 150 10.53 10.94 -11.94
CA GLY A 150 10.29 9.86 -10.98
C GLY A 150 9.83 10.38 -9.61
N ILE A 151 10.49 11.42 -9.08
CA ILE A 151 10.10 12.04 -7.80
C ILE A 151 8.69 12.66 -7.89
N ALA A 152 8.35 13.31 -9.00
CA ALA A 152 7.01 13.84 -9.22
C ALA A 152 5.96 12.73 -9.21
N LEU A 153 6.22 11.62 -9.91
CA LEU A 153 5.34 10.46 -9.94
C LEU A 153 5.19 9.80 -8.56
N GLU A 154 6.28 9.64 -7.80
CA GLU A 154 6.19 9.14 -6.42
C GLU A 154 5.28 10.00 -5.55
N SER A 155 5.35 11.33 -5.69
CA SER A 155 4.48 12.24 -4.94
C SER A 155 3.00 12.19 -5.37
N GLU A 156 2.71 11.72 -6.58
CA GLU A 156 1.35 11.37 -7.02
C GLU A 156 0.94 9.94 -6.60
N GLY A 157 1.90 9.15 -6.10
CA GLY A 157 1.73 7.76 -5.69
C GLY A 157 1.98 6.72 -6.79
N MET A 158 2.43 7.17 -7.96
CA MET A 158 2.67 6.38 -9.18
C MET A 158 4.07 5.73 -9.14
N LEU A 159 4.20 4.64 -8.40
CA LEU A 159 5.50 4.01 -8.13
C LEU A 159 6.02 3.19 -9.32
N LEU A 160 5.15 2.50 -10.08
CA LEU A 160 5.58 1.75 -11.26
C LEU A 160 6.14 2.72 -12.32
N GLY A 161 5.45 3.84 -12.57
CA GLY A 161 5.97 4.91 -13.43
C GLY A 161 7.30 5.49 -12.92
N ALA A 162 7.43 5.70 -11.61
CA ALA A 162 8.66 6.19 -11.02
C ALA A 162 9.84 5.22 -11.22
N THR A 163 9.63 3.90 -11.04
CA THR A 163 10.69 2.90 -11.26
C THR A 163 11.27 2.96 -12.68
N GLU A 164 10.42 3.15 -13.68
CA GLU A 164 10.83 3.24 -15.08
C GLU A 164 11.73 4.45 -15.33
N HIS A 165 11.38 5.62 -14.79
CA HIS A 165 12.22 6.80 -14.94
C HIS A 165 13.53 6.71 -14.14
N TYR A 166 13.52 6.17 -12.93
CA TYR A 166 14.78 5.95 -12.19
C TYR A 166 15.70 4.95 -12.89
N LYS A 167 15.13 3.92 -13.52
CA LYS A 167 15.86 2.97 -14.34
C LYS A 167 16.47 3.64 -15.57
N GLU A 168 15.71 4.45 -16.29
CA GLU A 168 16.25 5.23 -17.43
C GLU A 168 17.39 6.16 -16.97
N ALA A 169 17.25 6.85 -15.84
CA ALA A 169 18.32 7.67 -15.28
C ALA A 169 19.59 6.87 -14.99
N ALA A 170 19.46 5.68 -14.38
CA ALA A 170 20.59 4.80 -14.10
C ALA A 170 21.23 4.24 -15.39
N ILE A 171 20.45 3.95 -16.43
CA ILE A 171 20.98 3.52 -17.74
C ILE A 171 21.79 4.65 -18.39
N LYS A 172 21.29 5.88 -18.34
CA LYS A 172 21.96 7.05 -18.94
C LYS A 172 23.21 7.46 -18.16
N GLU A 173 23.20 7.31 -16.84
CA GLU A 173 24.34 7.62 -15.98
C GLU A 173 24.57 6.51 -14.94
N PRO A 174 25.31 5.43 -15.28
CA PRO A 174 25.49 4.27 -14.39
C PRO A 174 26.18 4.57 -13.06
N LYS A 175 26.92 5.67 -12.96
CA LYS A 175 27.58 6.10 -11.70
C LYS A 175 26.67 6.94 -10.81
N HIS A 176 25.42 7.16 -11.19
CA HIS A 176 24.47 7.99 -10.47
C HIS A 176 23.87 7.23 -9.26
N TYR A 177 24.68 7.01 -8.21
CA TYR A 177 24.30 6.23 -7.02
C TYR A 177 22.97 6.66 -6.37
N ARG A 178 22.58 7.94 -6.49
CA ARG A 178 21.29 8.43 -5.99
C ARG A 178 20.09 7.92 -6.79
N ALA A 179 20.23 7.79 -8.11
CA ALA A 179 19.17 7.29 -8.98
C ALA A 179 18.97 5.79 -8.72
N LEU A 180 20.06 5.05 -8.52
CA LEU A 180 20.04 3.66 -8.08
C LEU A 180 19.37 3.48 -6.71
N LYS A 181 19.66 4.37 -5.73
CA LYS A 181 18.96 4.37 -4.44
C LYS A 181 17.46 4.61 -4.60
N LEU A 182 17.07 5.62 -5.39
CA LEU A 182 15.66 5.94 -5.65
C LEU A 182 14.95 4.80 -6.41
N LEU A 183 15.62 4.17 -7.38
CA LEU A 183 15.15 2.96 -8.06
C LEU A 183 14.90 1.83 -7.04
N GLY A 184 15.86 1.57 -6.16
CA GLY A 184 15.73 0.57 -5.10
C GLY A 184 14.55 0.84 -4.17
N SER A 185 14.38 2.08 -3.72
CA SER A 185 13.25 2.53 -2.91
C SER A 185 11.90 2.33 -3.63
N ALA A 186 11.80 2.75 -4.90
CA ALA A 186 10.58 2.60 -5.68
C ALA A 186 10.24 1.11 -5.94
N LEU A 187 11.25 0.29 -6.24
CA LEU A 187 11.11 -1.16 -6.41
C LEU A 187 10.64 -1.85 -5.12
N TYR A 188 11.17 -1.45 -3.97
CA TYR A 188 10.69 -1.88 -2.66
C TYR A 188 9.22 -1.46 -2.43
N GLY A 189 8.89 -0.23 -2.85
CA GLY A 189 7.54 0.34 -2.82
C GLY A 189 6.53 -0.45 -3.65
N VAL A 190 6.92 -1.04 -4.78
CA VAL A 190 6.05 -1.90 -5.61
C VAL A 190 6.15 -3.39 -5.27
N GLY A 191 6.98 -3.79 -4.30
CA GLY A 191 7.13 -5.18 -3.85
C GLY A 191 8.12 -6.03 -4.66
N GLU A 192 8.93 -5.41 -5.53
CA GLU A 192 9.98 -6.09 -6.31
C GLU A 192 11.30 -6.16 -5.52
N TYR A 193 11.26 -6.86 -4.37
CA TYR A 193 12.33 -6.85 -3.36
C TYR A 193 13.71 -7.31 -3.86
N ARG A 194 13.76 -8.27 -4.79
CA ARG A 194 15.04 -8.76 -5.32
C ARG A 194 15.73 -7.70 -6.20
N ALA A 195 14.98 -7.11 -7.12
CA ALA A 195 15.49 -6.02 -7.96
C ALA A 195 15.84 -4.79 -7.11
N ALA A 196 15.07 -4.51 -6.05
CA ALA A 196 15.39 -3.46 -5.09
C ALA A 196 16.74 -3.70 -4.39
N LYS A 197 17.01 -4.94 -3.93
CA LYS A 197 18.28 -5.34 -3.32
C LYS A 197 19.45 -5.09 -4.26
N GLU A 198 19.34 -5.51 -5.52
CA GLU A 198 20.38 -5.33 -6.54
C GLU A 198 20.70 -3.84 -6.77
N ALA A 199 19.68 -3.00 -6.98
CA ALA A 199 19.88 -1.57 -7.19
C ALA A 199 20.53 -0.86 -5.98
N LEU A 200 20.17 -1.26 -4.76
CA LEU A 200 20.73 -0.68 -3.53
C LEU A 200 22.18 -1.13 -3.28
N LEU A 201 22.50 -2.40 -3.56
CA LEU A 201 23.88 -2.88 -3.50
C LEU A 201 24.77 -2.13 -4.49
N GLU A 202 24.27 -1.87 -5.70
CA GLU A 202 25.00 -1.06 -6.69
C GLU A 202 25.19 0.38 -6.18
N ALA A 203 24.15 1.01 -5.62
CA ALA A 203 24.24 2.35 -5.02
C ALA A 203 25.29 2.42 -3.90
N ILE A 204 25.33 1.44 -3.00
CA ILE A 204 26.30 1.34 -1.90
C ILE A 204 27.70 1.08 -2.44
N SER A 205 27.86 0.27 -3.49
CA SER A 205 29.17 0.03 -4.10
C SER A 205 29.80 1.30 -4.67
N LEU A 206 28.97 2.21 -5.19
CA LEU A 206 29.38 3.51 -5.72
C LEU A 206 29.62 4.55 -4.60
N ASN A 207 28.88 4.44 -3.49
CA ASN A 207 29.05 5.31 -2.32
C ASN A 207 28.82 4.54 -1.00
N PRO A 208 29.88 3.97 -0.39
CA PRO A 208 29.77 3.14 0.82
C PRO A 208 29.36 3.89 2.09
N ASP A 209 29.40 5.22 2.11
CA ASP A 209 29.02 6.04 3.26
C ASP A 209 27.58 6.59 3.13
N TYR A 210 26.79 6.04 2.20
CA TYR A 210 25.43 6.51 1.95
C TYR A 210 24.43 5.89 2.93
N ALA A 211 24.30 6.51 4.11
CA ALA A 211 23.42 6.04 5.20
C ALA A 211 21.98 5.70 4.74
N ASP A 212 21.39 6.52 3.86
CA ASP A 212 20.03 6.30 3.37
C ASP A 212 19.94 4.99 2.55
N ALA A 213 20.97 4.66 1.75
CA ALA A 213 20.98 3.41 0.97
C ALA A 213 21.12 2.16 1.86
N HIS A 214 21.93 2.24 2.93
CA HIS A 214 21.99 1.18 3.95
C HIS A 214 20.65 0.99 4.65
N CYS A 215 19.96 2.09 5.00
CA CYS A 215 18.62 2.02 5.59
C CYS A 215 17.61 1.36 4.65
N GLU A 216 17.58 1.74 3.37
CA GLU A 216 16.68 1.11 2.39
C GLU A 216 17.03 -0.37 2.14
N LEU A 217 18.33 -0.72 2.12
CA LEU A 217 18.76 -2.11 1.97
C LEU A 217 18.31 -2.96 3.16
N GLY A 218 18.42 -2.43 4.38
CA GLY A 218 17.87 -3.07 5.58
C GLY A 218 16.37 -3.34 5.48
N SER A 219 15.59 -2.37 4.96
CA SER A 219 14.14 -2.54 4.75
C SER A 219 13.83 -3.64 3.73
N VAL A 220 14.59 -3.69 2.63
CA VAL A 220 14.46 -4.73 1.60
C VAL A 220 14.81 -6.12 2.15
N LEU A 221 15.92 -6.25 2.86
CA LEU A 221 16.34 -7.50 3.50
C LEU A 221 15.32 -7.98 4.54
N HIS A 222 14.75 -7.05 5.31
CA HIS A 222 13.70 -7.38 6.26
C HIS A 222 12.47 -7.97 5.56
N ALA A 223 12.04 -7.39 4.43
CA ALA A 223 10.92 -7.88 3.64
C ALA A 223 11.22 -9.24 2.97
N LEU A 224 12.48 -9.53 2.66
CA LEU A 224 12.94 -10.84 2.17
C LEU A 224 13.03 -11.91 3.28
N GLY A 225 13.01 -11.50 4.55
CA GLY A 225 13.14 -12.39 5.71
C GLY A 225 14.58 -12.53 6.23
N ASP A 226 15.54 -11.81 5.64
CA ASP A 226 16.96 -11.83 6.00
C ASP A 226 17.22 -10.91 7.21
N HIS A 227 16.64 -11.25 8.37
CA HIS A 227 16.57 -10.36 9.55
C HIS A 227 17.93 -9.97 10.14
N ASP A 228 18.93 -10.86 10.10
CA ASP A 228 20.26 -10.59 10.64
C ASP A 228 21.02 -9.60 9.74
N GLU A 229 21.01 -9.82 8.42
CA GLU A 229 21.59 -8.87 7.45
C GLU A 229 20.88 -7.52 7.51
N ALA A 230 19.54 -7.52 7.60
CA ALA A 230 18.77 -6.29 7.74
C ALA A 230 19.16 -5.49 8.99
N SER A 231 19.36 -6.16 10.12
CA SER A 231 19.80 -5.50 11.36
C SER A 231 21.18 -4.86 11.20
N ALA A 232 22.12 -5.57 10.56
CA ALA A 232 23.46 -5.05 10.31
C ALA A 232 23.45 -3.81 9.40
N GLU A 233 22.62 -3.80 8.36
CA GLU A 233 22.48 -2.65 7.46
C GLU A 233 21.83 -1.44 8.16
N PHE A 234 20.82 -1.65 9.02
CA PHE A 234 20.27 -0.56 9.83
C PHE A 234 21.29 -0.03 10.84
N GLU A 235 22.06 -0.90 11.50
CA GLU A 235 23.13 -0.49 12.41
C GLU A 235 24.20 0.32 11.66
N ARG A 236 24.58 -0.11 10.44
CA ARG A 236 25.51 0.64 9.59
C ARG A 236 24.98 2.03 9.21
N ALA A 237 23.68 2.15 8.87
CA ALA A 237 23.05 3.44 8.64
C ALA A 237 23.12 4.35 9.88
N LEU A 238 22.96 3.78 11.08
CA LEU A 238 23.04 4.50 12.35
C LEU A 238 24.47 4.84 12.77
N GLU A 239 25.47 4.04 12.40
CA GLU A 239 26.89 4.40 12.56
C GLU A 239 27.23 5.64 11.73
N LEU A 240 26.78 5.67 10.47
CA LEU A 240 26.99 6.78 9.54
C LEU A 240 26.17 8.02 9.95
N ARG A 241 24.95 7.82 10.46
CA ARG A 241 24.05 8.89 10.92
C ARG A 241 23.30 8.48 12.21
N PRO A 242 23.82 8.78 13.41
CA PRO A 242 23.27 8.31 14.70
C PRO A 242 21.83 8.73 15.04
N ASN A 243 21.34 9.80 14.40
CA ASN A 243 19.99 10.35 14.58
C ASN A 243 19.09 10.10 13.35
N HIS A 244 19.41 9.10 12.52
CA HIS A 244 18.59 8.73 11.38
C HIS A 244 17.26 8.10 11.84
N ILE A 245 16.18 8.88 11.83
CA ILE A 245 14.86 8.47 12.35
C ILE A 245 14.32 7.23 11.62
N GLU A 246 14.38 7.20 10.29
CA GLU A 246 13.90 6.06 9.49
C GLU A 246 14.62 4.75 9.87
N ALA A 247 15.96 4.76 9.95
CA ALA A 247 16.75 3.60 10.35
C ALA A 247 16.45 3.16 11.79
N LEU A 248 16.28 4.09 12.73
CA LEU A 248 15.83 3.77 14.09
C LEU A 248 14.45 3.09 14.08
N TYR A 249 13.52 3.62 13.29
CA TYR A 249 12.15 3.14 13.21
C TYR A 249 12.09 1.74 12.59
N ASN A 250 12.85 1.51 11.52
CA ASN A 250 12.88 0.25 10.79
C ASN A 250 13.59 -0.83 11.61
N LEU A 251 14.70 -0.52 12.28
CA LEU A 251 15.34 -1.43 13.22
C LEU A 251 14.42 -1.78 14.40
N ALA A 252 13.72 -0.79 14.98
CA ALA A 252 12.74 -1.04 16.04
C ALA A 252 11.61 -1.95 15.57
N THR A 253 11.14 -1.76 14.34
CA THR A 253 10.08 -2.57 13.73
C THR A 253 10.54 -4.01 13.51
N LEU A 254 11.73 -4.19 12.95
CA LEU A 254 12.34 -5.52 12.80
C LEU A 254 12.47 -6.21 14.15
N LEU A 255 13.02 -5.53 15.16
CA LEU A 255 13.19 -6.09 16.51
C LEU A 255 11.85 -6.51 17.13
N LYS A 256 10.80 -5.71 16.95
CA LYS A 256 9.44 -6.04 17.41
C LYS A 256 8.91 -7.28 16.67
N ASP A 257 9.12 -7.38 15.36
CA ASP A 257 8.64 -8.50 14.55
C ASP A 257 9.35 -9.83 14.90
N ILE A 258 10.64 -9.79 15.28
CA ILE A 258 11.38 -10.97 15.80
C ILE A 258 11.20 -11.20 17.32
N GLY A 259 10.27 -10.47 17.96
CA GLY A 259 9.91 -10.66 19.38
C GLY A 259 10.90 -10.07 20.40
N ARG A 260 11.83 -9.21 19.99
CA ARG A 260 12.75 -8.46 20.87
C ARG A 260 12.10 -7.16 21.36
N TYR A 261 10.96 -7.32 22.02
CA TYR A 261 10.04 -6.24 22.35
C TYR A 261 10.63 -5.11 23.22
N GLN A 262 11.42 -5.42 24.24
CA GLN A 262 12.02 -4.40 25.10
C GLN A 262 12.99 -3.50 24.31
N LYS A 263 13.85 -4.10 23.46
CA LYS A 263 14.78 -3.34 22.62
C LYS A 263 14.04 -2.47 21.60
N ALA A 264 12.98 -3.00 20.99
CA ALA A 264 12.13 -2.22 20.08
C ALA A 264 11.52 -0.99 20.78
N ALA A 265 10.96 -1.17 21.99
CA ALA A 265 10.39 -0.07 22.77
C ALA A 265 11.42 1.03 23.10
N MET A 266 12.68 0.65 23.39
CA MET A 266 13.78 1.60 23.62
C MET A 266 14.13 2.42 22.36
N LEU A 267 14.18 1.79 21.19
CA LEU A 267 14.45 2.50 19.94
C LEU A 267 13.31 3.44 19.56
N TYR A 268 12.05 3.01 19.74
CA TYR A 268 10.91 3.91 19.56
C TYR A 268 10.95 5.09 20.55
N GLN A 269 11.39 4.88 21.79
CA GLN A 269 11.61 5.96 22.75
C GLN A 269 12.68 6.95 22.26
N LYS A 270 13.77 6.47 21.65
CA LYS A 270 14.79 7.34 21.05
C LYS A 270 14.21 8.21 19.93
N ILE A 271 13.35 7.64 19.08
CA ILE A 271 12.63 8.42 18.05
C ILE A 271 11.76 9.50 18.68
N LEU A 272 11.05 9.19 19.77
CA LEU A 272 10.19 10.15 20.44
C LEU A 272 10.95 11.27 21.15
N ILE A 273 12.20 11.05 21.54
CA ILE A 273 13.11 12.10 22.02
C ILE A 273 13.53 13.02 20.87
N LEU A 274 13.77 12.46 19.68
CA LEU A 274 14.08 13.24 18.49
C LEU A 274 12.85 13.91 17.90
N GLN A 275 11.67 13.31 18.03
CA GLN A 275 10.42 13.77 17.45
C GLN A 275 9.25 13.41 18.38
N GLU A 276 8.88 14.34 19.25
CA GLU A 276 7.85 14.14 20.27
C GLU A 276 6.47 13.84 19.68
N ASP A 277 6.16 14.34 18.48
CA ASP A 277 4.87 14.18 17.81
C ASP A 277 4.79 12.95 16.86
N HIS A 278 5.78 12.04 16.91
CA HIS A 278 5.82 10.86 16.04
C HIS A 278 4.82 9.76 16.47
N TRP A 279 3.54 9.92 16.11
CA TRP A 279 2.45 9.06 16.56
C TRP A 279 2.64 7.57 16.22
N ARG A 280 3.28 7.24 15.09
CA ARG A 280 3.57 5.84 14.71
C ARG A 280 4.56 5.18 15.65
N ALA A 281 5.58 5.92 16.09
CA ALA A 281 6.57 5.42 17.05
C ALA A 281 5.93 5.26 18.42
N GLN A 282 5.09 6.21 18.84
CA GLN A 282 4.35 6.09 20.11
C GLN A 282 3.42 4.87 20.12
N LEU A 283 2.70 4.63 19.03
CA LEU A 283 1.84 3.46 18.88
C LEU A 283 2.65 2.17 18.91
N ASN A 284 3.73 2.07 18.13
CA ASN A 284 4.53 0.85 18.07
C ASN A 284 5.34 0.61 19.36
N ARG A 285 5.69 1.67 20.10
CA ARG A 285 6.20 1.57 21.47
C ARG A 285 5.17 0.93 22.38
N ALA A 286 3.91 1.36 22.33
CA ALA A 286 2.83 0.78 23.12
C ALA A 286 2.61 -0.70 22.82
N VAL A 287 2.62 -1.07 21.53
CA VAL A 287 2.52 -2.47 21.08
C VAL A 287 3.73 -3.30 21.52
N SER A 288 4.94 -2.74 21.43
CA SER A 288 6.16 -3.42 21.86
C SER A 288 6.14 -3.66 23.37
N LEU A 289 5.77 -2.66 24.19
CA LEU A 289 5.61 -2.83 25.64
C LEU A 289 4.56 -3.89 25.99
N LEU A 290 3.47 -3.97 25.22
CA LEU A 290 2.47 -5.02 25.39
C LEU A 290 3.09 -6.41 25.14
N GLY A 291 3.85 -6.55 24.06
CA GLY A 291 4.56 -7.79 23.73
C GLY A 291 5.63 -8.16 24.76
N ALA A 292 6.25 -7.17 25.41
CA ALA A 292 7.19 -7.36 26.51
C ALA A 292 6.52 -7.82 27.82
N GLY A 293 5.19 -7.72 27.92
CA GLY A 293 4.43 -7.99 29.15
C GLY A 293 4.26 -6.77 30.06
N ASP A 294 4.75 -5.60 29.67
CA ASP A 294 4.68 -4.35 30.44
C ASP A 294 3.33 -3.65 30.24
N ILE A 295 2.25 -4.28 30.74
CA ILE A 295 0.86 -3.86 30.49
C ILE A 295 0.59 -2.42 30.95
N ASP A 296 1.10 -2.01 32.11
CA ASP A 296 0.93 -0.66 32.66
C ASP A 296 1.58 0.43 31.79
N GLU A 297 2.80 0.16 31.33
CA GLU A 297 3.55 1.06 30.45
C GLU A 297 2.91 1.13 29.07
N SER A 298 2.48 -0.03 28.55
CA SER A 298 1.78 -0.14 27.27
C SER A 298 0.49 0.68 27.27
N ARG A 299 -0.33 0.55 28.32
CA ARG A 299 -1.57 1.33 28.47
C ARG A 299 -1.32 2.83 28.51
N ARG A 300 -0.29 3.29 29.26
CA ARG A 300 0.13 4.70 29.26
C ARG A 300 0.54 5.15 27.86
N ALA A 301 1.32 4.34 27.15
CA ALA A 301 1.75 4.64 25.80
C ALA A 301 0.59 4.70 24.80
N PHE A 302 -0.39 3.80 24.91
CA PHE A 302 -1.63 3.84 24.12
C PHE A 302 -2.45 5.10 24.38
N LYS A 303 -2.52 5.58 25.63
CA LYS A 303 -3.20 6.85 25.97
C LYS A 303 -2.53 8.04 25.29
N GLU A 304 -1.20 8.10 25.27
CA GLU A 304 -0.49 9.17 24.55
C GLU A 304 -0.70 9.06 23.04
N ALA A 305 -0.62 7.86 22.45
CA ALA A 305 -0.94 7.65 21.03
C ALA A 305 -2.38 8.07 20.70
N TYR A 306 -3.32 7.85 21.62
CA TYR A 306 -4.70 8.31 21.51
C TYR A 306 -4.81 9.83 21.56
N LYS A 307 -4.09 10.51 22.47
CA LYS A 307 -4.05 11.98 22.51
C LYS A 307 -3.53 12.58 21.20
N MET A 308 -2.55 11.94 20.57
CA MET A 308 -1.96 12.41 19.31
C MET A 308 -2.90 12.21 18.11
N THR A 309 -3.73 11.16 18.11
CA THR A 309 -4.44 10.72 16.89
C THR A 309 -5.97 10.74 16.97
N GLY A 310 -6.55 10.71 18.17
CA GLY A 310 -8.00 10.61 18.38
C GLY A 310 -8.65 9.32 17.85
N ARG A 311 -7.87 8.28 17.53
CA ARG A 311 -8.36 7.05 16.88
C ARG A 311 -9.16 6.17 17.83
N SER A 312 -10.37 5.77 17.41
CA SER A 312 -11.27 4.94 18.22
C SER A 312 -10.72 3.54 18.54
N GLU A 313 -9.90 2.98 17.66
CA GLU A 313 -9.27 1.67 17.89
C GLU A 313 -8.34 1.67 19.10
N LEU A 314 -7.68 2.81 19.35
CA LEU A 314 -6.82 2.97 20.53
C LEU A 314 -7.65 3.08 21.80
N HIS A 315 -8.81 3.75 21.74
CA HIS A 315 -9.76 3.78 22.85
C HIS A 315 -10.24 2.36 23.21
N ASP A 316 -10.62 1.56 22.21
CA ASP A 316 -11.03 0.17 22.42
C ASP A 316 -9.90 -0.69 23.00
N ALA A 317 -8.66 -0.50 22.52
CA ALA A 317 -7.49 -1.18 23.07
C ALA A 317 -7.23 -0.80 24.54
N ILE A 318 -7.31 0.50 24.89
CA ILE A 318 -7.16 0.98 26.28
C ILE A 318 -8.25 0.38 27.17
N ALA A 319 -9.51 0.40 26.73
CA ALA A 319 -10.63 -0.16 27.47
C ALA A 319 -10.48 -1.67 27.69
N HIS A 320 -9.98 -2.39 26.68
CA HIS A 320 -9.70 -3.82 26.79
C HIS A 320 -8.60 -4.10 27.83
N LEU A 321 -7.48 -3.38 27.79
CA LEU A 321 -6.40 -3.52 28.77
C LEU A 321 -6.86 -3.17 30.19
N GLN A 322 -7.84 -2.27 30.36
CA GLN A 322 -8.47 -1.95 31.66
C GLN A 322 -9.35 -3.09 32.16
N GLN A 323 -10.12 -3.72 31.27
CA GLN A 323 -10.93 -4.88 31.64
C GLN A 323 -10.06 -6.08 32.03
N MET A 324 -8.91 -6.29 31.38
CA MET A 324 -7.98 -7.37 31.76
C MET A 324 -7.42 -7.20 33.18
N GLU A 325 -7.03 -5.98 33.57
CA GLU A 325 -6.59 -5.69 34.96
C GLU A 325 -7.70 -5.92 35.98
N ASN A 326 -8.91 -5.41 35.69
CA ASN A 326 -10.06 -5.56 36.58
C ASN A 326 -10.50 -7.03 36.68
N GLY A 327 -10.39 -7.80 35.61
CA GLY A 327 -10.62 -9.24 35.58
C GLY A 327 -9.58 -10.02 36.38
N HIS A 328 -8.31 -9.61 36.37
CA HIS A 328 -7.27 -10.19 37.23
C HIS A 328 -7.51 -9.91 38.71
N GLN A 329 -7.98 -8.70 39.07
CA GLN A 329 -8.36 -8.40 40.47
C GLN A 329 -9.60 -9.17 40.92
N GLY A 330 -10.59 -9.37 40.03
CA GLY A 330 -11.79 -10.18 40.30
C GLY A 330 -11.53 -11.70 40.40
N LEU A 331 -10.56 -12.22 39.64
CA LEU A 331 -10.10 -13.62 39.75
C LEU A 331 -9.29 -13.84 41.04
N LEU A 332 -8.41 -12.91 41.40
CA LEU A 332 -7.63 -12.95 42.65
C LEU A 332 -8.51 -12.85 43.91
N SER A 333 -9.65 -12.13 43.85
CA SER A 333 -10.61 -12.10 44.96
C SER A 333 -11.47 -13.37 45.04
N PHE A 334 -11.77 -14.02 43.89
CA PHE A 334 -12.42 -15.33 43.84
C PHE A 334 -11.56 -16.44 44.48
N PHE A 335 -10.23 -16.38 44.32
CA PHE A 335 -9.29 -17.35 44.91
C PHE A 335 -8.82 -17.02 46.34
N LYS A 336 -9.18 -15.84 46.88
CA LYS A 336 -8.95 -15.50 48.30
C LYS A 336 -10.09 -15.95 49.23
N GLY A 337 -11.15 -16.54 48.68
CA GLY A 337 -12.34 -17.00 49.42
C GLY A 337 -12.41 -18.50 49.68
N GLY A 338 -11.27 -19.21 49.72
CA GLY A 338 -11.22 -20.64 50.05
C GLY A 338 -9.82 -21.05 50.51
N ASP A 339 -9.76 -21.88 51.54
CA ASP A 339 -8.59 -22.16 52.37
C ASP A 339 -7.29 -22.60 51.63
N THR A 340 -6.21 -22.24 52.31
CA THR A 340 -4.76 -22.45 52.10
C THR A 340 -4.27 -23.62 51.24
N ASN A 341 -3.35 -23.28 50.32
CA ASN A 341 -2.10 -23.93 49.88
C ASN A 341 -1.95 -24.00 48.35
N PHE A 342 -1.65 -22.86 47.73
CA PHE A 342 -0.89 -22.84 46.48
C PHE A 342 0.14 -21.72 46.57
N GLY A 343 1.41 -22.10 46.41
CA GLY A 343 2.55 -21.19 46.48
C GLY A 343 2.42 -20.04 45.49
N VAL A 344 2.99 -18.90 45.90
CA VAL A 344 3.29 -17.69 45.13
C VAL A 344 3.19 -17.93 43.62
N VAL A 345 2.07 -17.49 43.03
CA VAL A 345 1.91 -17.47 41.58
C VAL A 345 2.76 -16.32 41.05
N SER A 346 3.97 -16.64 40.62
CA SER A 346 4.86 -15.75 39.88
C SER A 346 4.18 -15.27 38.60
N ASN A 347 4.53 -14.05 38.15
CA ASN A 347 4.07 -13.35 36.94
C ASN A 347 4.30 -14.08 35.59
N ASP A 348 4.67 -15.37 35.59
CA ASP A 348 5.05 -16.15 34.41
C ASP A 348 3.86 -16.77 33.62
N ILE A 349 2.61 -16.53 34.03
CA ILE A 349 1.42 -17.09 33.34
C ILE A 349 1.02 -16.27 32.09
N MET A 350 1.66 -15.13 31.81
CA MET A 350 1.29 -14.27 30.66
C MET A 350 1.74 -14.80 29.29
N ALA A 351 2.33 -15.99 29.19
CA ALA A 351 2.92 -16.48 27.94
C ALA A 351 2.53 -17.90 27.48
N LYS A 352 1.62 -18.64 28.12
CA LYS A 352 1.24 -20.00 27.63
C LYS A 352 -0.28 -20.26 27.62
N ASP A 353 -0.85 -20.02 26.44
CA ASP A 353 -2.03 -20.63 25.81
C ASP A 353 -3.43 -20.45 26.44
N ASN A 354 -4.05 -19.29 26.21
CA ASN A 354 -5.51 -19.10 26.35
C ASN A 354 -6.33 -19.83 25.27
N PHE A 355 -5.69 -20.28 24.18
CA PHE A 355 -6.34 -21.02 23.10
C PHE A 355 -5.42 -22.12 22.59
N ILE A 356 -6.02 -23.14 21.96
CA ILE A 356 -5.32 -24.16 21.19
C ILE A 356 -5.70 -24.03 19.71
N VAL A 357 -4.77 -24.33 18.82
CA VAL A 357 -5.06 -24.49 17.39
C VAL A 357 -5.35 -25.96 17.15
N VAL A 358 -6.50 -26.25 16.57
CA VAL A 358 -6.97 -27.62 16.36
C VAL A 358 -6.97 -27.95 14.87
N GLU A 359 -6.69 -29.20 14.56
CA GLU A 359 -6.70 -29.70 13.19
C GLU A 359 -8.04 -29.42 12.48
N PRO A 360 -8.02 -29.07 11.18
CA PRO A 360 -9.21 -28.70 10.43
C PRO A 360 -10.31 -29.77 10.43
N THR A 361 -9.92 -31.05 10.46
CA THR A 361 -10.81 -32.23 10.43
C THR A 361 -11.74 -32.33 11.64
N ARG A 362 -11.37 -31.69 12.77
CA ARG A 362 -12.17 -31.69 14.00
C ARG A 362 -13.28 -30.65 13.99
N PHE A 363 -13.29 -29.74 13.01
CA PHE A 363 -14.36 -28.76 12.83
C PHE A 363 -15.47 -29.35 11.97
N ARG A 364 -16.63 -29.60 12.58
CA ARG A 364 -17.82 -30.11 11.91
C ARG A 364 -18.87 -29.01 11.77
N ARG A 365 -19.50 -28.97 10.60
CA ARG A 365 -20.63 -28.07 10.31
C ARG A 365 -21.91 -28.68 10.84
N VAL A 366 -22.71 -27.89 11.55
CA VAL A 366 -24.04 -28.33 12.02
C VAL A 366 -25.05 -28.38 10.87
N ASN A 367 -24.92 -27.52 9.86
CA ASN A 367 -25.80 -27.48 8.71
C ASN A 367 -25.06 -27.01 7.45
N ALA A 368 -25.67 -27.24 6.27
CA ALA A 368 -25.13 -26.78 4.99
C ALA A 368 -25.00 -25.25 4.89
N LYS A 369 -25.73 -24.50 5.72
CA LYS A 369 -25.65 -23.03 5.79
C LYS A 369 -24.39 -22.51 6.47
N THR A 370 -23.68 -23.37 7.21
CA THR A 370 -22.45 -22.98 7.92
C THR A 370 -21.30 -22.94 6.92
N THR A 371 -20.65 -21.78 6.85
CA THR A 371 -19.54 -21.55 5.92
C THR A 371 -18.36 -22.47 6.25
N PRO A 372 -17.78 -23.19 5.26
CA PRO A 372 -16.58 -23.98 5.46
C PRO A 372 -15.41 -23.12 5.93
N ARG A 373 -14.67 -23.60 6.93
CA ARG A 373 -13.57 -22.86 7.57
C ARG A 373 -12.52 -22.38 6.56
N GLN A 374 -12.10 -23.26 5.66
CA GLN A 374 -11.04 -22.98 4.69
C GLN A 374 -11.49 -21.93 3.66
N LEU A 375 -12.70 -22.09 3.09
CA LEU A 375 -13.26 -21.09 2.17
C LEU A 375 -13.48 -19.74 2.85
N LEU A 376 -13.88 -19.73 4.13
CA LEU A 376 -13.97 -18.49 4.91
C LEU A 376 -12.59 -17.84 5.10
N ALA A 377 -11.54 -18.62 5.36
CA ALA A 377 -10.18 -18.08 5.50
C ALA A 377 -9.73 -17.37 4.21
N PHE A 378 -9.94 -17.99 3.06
CA PHE A 378 -9.65 -17.37 1.76
C PHE A 378 -10.50 -16.12 1.53
N ALA A 379 -11.81 -16.19 1.76
CA ALA A 379 -12.69 -15.05 1.58
C ALA A 379 -12.29 -13.87 2.49
N LEU A 380 -11.89 -14.13 3.75
CA LEU A 380 -11.41 -13.09 4.66
C LEU A 380 -10.11 -12.43 4.16
N ASP A 381 -9.16 -13.19 3.60
CA ASP A 381 -7.95 -12.62 3.00
C ASP A 381 -8.28 -11.75 1.78
N VAL A 382 -9.21 -12.17 0.93
CA VAL A 382 -9.68 -11.35 -0.21
C VAL A 382 -10.44 -10.11 0.29
N ARG A 383 -11.27 -10.21 1.33
CA ARG A 383 -11.91 -9.03 1.94
C ARG A 383 -10.86 -8.07 2.52
N GLN A 384 -9.80 -8.60 3.11
CA GLN A 384 -8.69 -7.77 3.60
C GLN A 384 -8.02 -7.07 2.41
N PHE A 385 -7.70 -7.78 1.34
CA PHE A 385 -7.15 -7.21 0.11
C PHE A 385 -8.05 -6.09 -0.43
N GLN A 386 -9.35 -6.33 -0.61
CA GLN A 386 -10.34 -5.33 -1.02
C GLN A 386 -10.34 -4.08 -0.13
N LYS A 387 -10.27 -4.25 1.20
CA LYS A 387 -10.27 -3.12 2.14
C LYS A 387 -9.00 -2.28 2.07
N HIS A 388 -7.85 -2.91 1.77
CA HIS A 388 -6.57 -2.21 1.64
C HIS A 388 -6.46 -1.51 0.28
N THR A 389 -6.79 -2.19 -0.81
CA THR A 389 -6.71 -1.64 -2.17
C THR A 389 -7.87 -0.72 -2.51
N ARG A 390 -8.96 -0.76 -1.73
CA ARG A 390 -10.19 0.04 -1.90
C ARG A 390 -10.96 -0.25 -3.20
N PHE A 391 -10.65 -1.33 -3.91
CA PHE A 391 -11.41 -1.77 -5.08
C PHE A 391 -12.89 -2.02 -4.76
N ASN A 392 -13.25 -2.36 -3.53
CA ASN A 392 -14.65 -2.50 -3.12
C ASN A 392 -15.48 -1.19 -3.26
N ARG A 393 -14.82 -0.03 -3.37
CA ARG A 393 -15.46 1.27 -3.62
C ARG A 393 -15.47 1.65 -5.11
N CYS A 394 -14.73 0.94 -5.95
CA CYS A 394 -14.73 1.12 -7.39
C CYS A 394 -15.84 0.26 -8.00
N ASP A 395 -16.91 0.87 -8.52
CA ASP A 395 -17.98 0.10 -9.18
C ASP A 395 -17.44 -0.59 -10.44
N VAL A 396 -17.77 -1.87 -10.62
CA VAL A 396 -17.30 -2.67 -11.75
C VAL A 396 -17.70 -2.09 -13.12
N SER A 397 -18.72 -1.24 -13.17
CA SER A 397 -19.11 -0.51 -14.39
C SER A 397 -18.05 0.49 -14.84
N ASN A 398 -17.28 1.07 -13.91
CA ASN A 398 -16.14 1.95 -14.24
C ASN A 398 -15.04 1.14 -14.92
N LEU A 399 -14.74 -0.06 -14.40
CA LEU A 399 -13.78 -0.98 -15.02
C LEU A 399 -14.21 -1.37 -16.44
N LYS A 400 -15.50 -1.66 -16.64
CA LYS A 400 -16.06 -1.92 -17.99
C LYS A 400 -15.91 -0.72 -18.93
N ARG A 401 -16.10 0.51 -18.42
CA ARG A 401 -15.93 1.74 -19.20
C ARG A 401 -14.48 1.93 -19.64
N GLU A 402 -13.52 1.77 -18.74
CA GLU A 402 -12.08 1.85 -19.07
C GLU A 402 -11.71 0.80 -20.13
N LEU A 403 -12.16 -0.45 -19.94
CA LEU A 403 -11.94 -1.51 -20.93
C LEU A 403 -12.48 -1.13 -22.30
N SER A 404 -13.65 -0.48 -22.34
CA SER A 404 -14.30 -0.04 -23.58
C SER A 404 -13.62 1.19 -24.20
N GLN A 405 -13.04 2.08 -23.40
CA GLN A 405 -12.30 3.25 -23.90
C GLN A 405 -10.98 2.85 -24.55
N VAL A 406 -10.32 1.81 -24.03
CA VAL A 406 -9.17 1.19 -24.70
C VAL A 406 -9.55 0.64 -26.10
N LEU A 407 -10.84 0.36 -26.37
CA LEU A 407 -11.31 -0.07 -27.70
C LEU A 407 -11.46 1.08 -28.71
N LEU A 408 -11.44 2.35 -28.28
CA LEU A 408 -11.57 3.48 -29.19
C LEU A 408 -10.19 3.89 -29.72
N PRO A 409 -9.94 3.83 -31.04
CA PRO A 409 -8.68 4.32 -31.59
C PRO A 409 -8.58 5.83 -31.38
N ASN A 410 -7.58 6.27 -30.61
CA ASN A 410 -7.23 7.69 -30.51
C ASN A 410 -6.73 8.19 -31.88
N PRO A 411 -7.29 9.27 -32.45
CA PRO A 411 -6.87 9.78 -33.75
C PRO A 411 -5.44 10.37 -33.75
N SER A 412 -4.86 10.66 -32.58
CA SER A 412 -3.55 11.29 -32.41
C SER A 412 -2.41 10.32 -32.04
N GLN A 413 -2.70 9.04 -31.82
CA GLN A 413 -1.69 8.01 -31.60
C GLN A 413 -1.87 6.94 -32.69
N GLN A 414 -1.19 7.12 -33.82
CA GLN A 414 -0.98 6.08 -34.82
C GLN A 414 -0.01 5.01 -34.30
N THR A 415 -0.35 4.40 -33.17
CA THR A 415 0.21 3.12 -32.74
C THR A 415 -0.97 2.19 -32.56
N ILE A 416 -1.10 1.31 -33.53
CA ILE A 416 -2.05 0.20 -33.57
C ILE A 416 -2.05 -0.46 -32.18
N VAL A 417 -3.13 -0.34 -31.40
CA VAL A 417 -3.32 -1.19 -30.21
C VAL A 417 -3.69 -2.59 -30.70
N SER A 418 -2.70 -3.28 -31.26
CA SER A 418 -2.71 -4.72 -31.49
C SER A 418 -2.23 -5.47 -30.25
N GLU A 419 -1.69 -4.78 -29.25
CA GLU A 419 -1.11 -5.42 -28.08
C GLU A 419 -2.15 -5.57 -26.97
N LYS A 420 -2.68 -6.78 -26.82
CA LYS A 420 -3.35 -7.23 -25.58
C LYS A 420 -2.43 -7.14 -24.35
N MET A 421 -1.15 -6.95 -24.57
CA MET A 421 -0.11 -6.72 -23.57
C MET A 421 0.06 -5.21 -23.33
N ILE A 422 0.04 -4.79 -22.07
CA ILE A 422 0.29 -3.41 -21.66
C ILE A 422 1.49 -3.37 -20.71
N ARG A 423 2.30 -2.30 -20.75
CA ARG A 423 3.34 -2.08 -19.74
C ARG A 423 2.73 -1.78 -18.37
N LYS A 424 3.38 -2.22 -17.29
CA LYS A 424 2.87 -2.03 -15.91
C LYS A 424 2.68 -0.55 -15.54
N ASP A 425 3.56 0.36 -15.97
CA ASP A 425 3.43 1.80 -15.74
C ASP A 425 2.24 2.43 -16.48
N ALA A 426 1.97 1.99 -17.72
CA ALA A 426 0.78 2.42 -18.45
C ALA A 426 -0.50 1.90 -17.80
N LEU A 427 -0.50 0.66 -17.31
CA LEU A 427 -1.61 0.11 -16.52
C LEU A 427 -1.82 0.86 -15.20
N GLU A 428 -0.75 1.27 -14.52
CA GLU A 428 -0.84 2.07 -13.28
C GLU A 428 -1.66 3.35 -13.49
N ASN A 429 -1.51 4.03 -14.63
CA ASN A 429 -2.30 5.21 -14.96
C ASN A 429 -3.81 4.91 -15.03
N ILE A 430 -4.18 3.75 -15.59
CA ILE A 430 -5.58 3.30 -15.64
C ILE A 430 -6.09 2.99 -14.24
N VAL A 431 -5.29 2.28 -13.43
CA VAL A 431 -5.65 1.95 -12.04
C VAL A 431 -5.78 3.22 -11.19
N HIS A 432 -4.93 4.21 -11.42
CA HIS A 432 -5.00 5.52 -10.77
C HIS A 432 -6.29 6.27 -11.15
N SER A 433 -6.72 6.22 -12.43
CA SER A 433 -8.02 6.76 -12.85
C SER A 433 -9.19 6.09 -12.10
N LEU A 434 -9.18 4.75 -12.04
CA LEU A 434 -10.20 3.94 -11.35
C LEU A 434 -10.27 4.21 -9.85
N LEU A 435 -9.14 4.57 -9.24
CA LEU A 435 -8.97 4.81 -7.80
C LEU A 435 -8.63 6.27 -7.48
N SER A 436 -9.02 7.21 -8.34
CA SER A 436 -8.72 8.65 -8.23
C SER A 436 -9.24 9.32 -6.95
N PHE A 437 -10.11 8.66 -6.20
CA PHE A 437 -10.58 9.09 -4.89
C PHE A 437 -9.59 8.79 -3.75
N LEU A 438 -8.49 8.07 -4.02
CA LEU A 438 -7.43 7.80 -3.05
C LEU A 438 -6.43 8.96 -2.98
N LYS A 439 -5.90 9.17 -1.78
CA LYS A 439 -4.71 10.01 -1.60
C LYS A 439 -3.47 9.26 -2.11
N PRO A 440 -2.39 9.95 -2.52
CA PRO A 440 -1.17 9.33 -3.02
C PRO A 440 -0.65 8.19 -2.15
N GLU A 441 -0.55 8.38 -0.83
CA GLU A 441 0.01 7.35 0.08
C GLU A 441 -0.89 6.11 0.17
N ALA A 442 -2.21 6.30 0.06
CA ALA A 442 -3.16 5.19 0.03
C ALA A 442 -3.12 4.45 -1.31
N PHE A 443 -2.90 5.18 -2.41
CA PHE A 443 -2.74 4.60 -3.74
C PHE A 443 -1.45 3.79 -3.85
N GLN A 444 -0.33 4.29 -3.31
CA GLN A 444 0.93 3.54 -3.22
C GLN A 444 0.75 2.18 -2.52
N GLY A 445 0.06 2.17 -1.37
CA GLY A 445 -0.25 0.93 -0.66
C GLY A 445 -1.15 -0.01 -1.46
N ALA A 446 -2.09 0.54 -2.24
CA ALA A 446 -2.95 -0.24 -3.13
C ALA A 446 -2.17 -0.86 -4.29
N ILE A 447 -1.35 -0.07 -4.99
CA ILE A 447 -0.60 -0.54 -6.17
C ILE A 447 0.47 -1.55 -5.79
N LYS A 448 1.12 -1.39 -4.63
CA LYS A 448 2.04 -2.40 -4.08
C LYS A 448 1.37 -3.78 -3.97
N LEU A 449 0.22 -3.82 -3.30
CA LEU A 449 -0.53 -5.05 -3.10
C LEU A 449 -1.04 -5.63 -4.43
N VAL A 450 -1.47 -4.78 -5.36
CA VAL A 450 -1.87 -5.20 -6.72
C VAL A 450 -0.68 -5.79 -7.48
N ASN A 451 0.49 -5.17 -7.42
CA ASN A 451 1.68 -5.69 -8.09
C ASN A 451 2.07 -7.06 -7.51
N GLU A 452 2.17 -7.18 -6.19
CA GLU A 452 2.53 -8.42 -5.50
C GLU A 452 1.56 -9.57 -5.77
N ARG A 453 0.24 -9.31 -5.67
CA ARG A 453 -0.77 -10.38 -5.74
C ARG A 453 -1.27 -10.66 -7.16
N ILE A 454 -1.20 -9.70 -8.07
CA ILE A 454 -1.86 -9.80 -9.38
C ILE A 454 -0.85 -9.64 -10.51
N LEU A 455 -0.09 -8.55 -10.55
CA LEU A 455 0.77 -8.27 -11.72
C LEU A 455 1.99 -9.18 -11.79
N LEU A 456 2.64 -9.49 -10.66
CA LEU A 456 3.80 -10.40 -10.64
C LEU A 456 3.43 -11.84 -11.07
N PRO A 457 2.31 -12.44 -10.61
CA PRO A 457 1.86 -13.73 -11.14
C PRO A 457 1.54 -13.72 -12.63
N ILE A 458 1.03 -12.62 -13.18
CA ILE A 458 0.73 -12.48 -14.62
C ILE A 458 2.02 -12.31 -15.42
N ASP A 459 2.94 -11.48 -14.95
CA ASP A 459 4.25 -11.21 -15.55
C ASP A 459 5.32 -12.18 -15.03
N SER A 460 5.07 -13.49 -15.17
CA SER A 460 5.99 -14.53 -14.70
C SER A 460 7.39 -14.50 -15.34
N THR A 461 7.53 -13.85 -16.50
CA THR A 461 8.80 -13.66 -17.22
C THR A 461 9.54 -12.40 -16.81
N ALA A 462 8.99 -11.59 -15.89
CA ALA A 462 9.53 -10.28 -15.50
C ALA A 462 9.79 -9.34 -16.70
N SER A 463 8.90 -9.39 -17.69
CA SER A 463 8.96 -8.58 -18.91
C SER A 463 8.56 -7.12 -18.70
N GLY A 464 7.90 -6.80 -17.57
CA GLY A 464 7.29 -5.51 -17.32
C GLY A 464 5.98 -5.29 -18.08
N ARG A 465 5.45 -6.31 -18.76
CA ARG A 465 4.19 -6.28 -19.52
C ARG A 465 3.20 -7.33 -19.02
N VAL A 466 1.91 -7.00 -19.04
CA VAL A 466 0.83 -7.87 -18.57
C VAL A 466 -0.33 -7.89 -19.57
N ASP A 467 -1.07 -9.00 -19.63
CA ASP A 467 -2.27 -9.13 -20.45
C ASP A 467 -3.42 -8.31 -19.83
N LEU A 468 -3.90 -7.31 -20.55
CA LEU A 468 -4.92 -6.37 -20.06
C LEU A 468 -6.26 -7.06 -19.76
N GLY A 469 -6.68 -8.01 -20.60
CA GLY A 469 -7.93 -8.75 -20.42
C GLY A 469 -7.88 -9.62 -19.16
N MET A 470 -6.76 -10.31 -18.94
CA MET A 470 -6.52 -11.08 -17.71
C MET A 470 -6.55 -10.17 -16.47
N VAL A 471 -5.82 -9.05 -16.47
CA VAL A 471 -5.81 -8.12 -15.34
C VAL A 471 -7.22 -7.62 -15.02
N PHE A 472 -7.98 -7.17 -16.02
CA PHE A 472 -9.32 -6.65 -15.83
C PHE A 472 -10.29 -7.73 -15.33
N SER A 473 -10.16 -8.96 -15.84
CA SER A 473 -11.00 -10.07 -15.38
C SER A 473 -10.76 -10.41 -13.89
N VAL A 474 -9.52 -10.24 -13.40
CA VAL A 474 -9.16 -10.45 -11.99
C VAL A 474 -9.63 -9.29 -11.11
N PHE A 475 -9.51 -8.04 -11.57
CA PHE A 475 -10.02 -6.87 -10.86
C PHE A 475 -11.55 -6.87 -10.73
N ALA A 476 -12.26 -7.32 -11.78
CA ALA A 476 -13.72 -7.30 -11.81
C ALA A 476 -14.35 -8.02 -10.60
N LEU A 477 -13.74 -9.10 -10.10
CA LEU A 477 -14.27 -9.90 -8.98
C LEU A 477 -14.19 -9.19 -7.62
N ILE A 478 -13.24 -8.26 -7.47
CA ILE A 478 -13.01 -7.53 -6.22
C ILE A 478 -13.57 -6.10 -6.22
N CYS A 479 -14.00 -5.61 -7.38
CA CYS A 479 -14.70 -4.34 -7.51
C CYS A 479 -16.04 -4.34 -6.75
N GLY A 480 -16.59 -3.15 -6.47
CA GLY A 480 -17.97 -2.99 -6.02
C GLY A 480 -19.00 -3.32 -7.11
N GLY A 481 -20.25 -3.50 -6.71
CA GLY A 481 -21.36 -3.85 -7.61
C GLY A 481 -21.94 -5.24 -7.32
N SER A 482 -23.03 -5.62 -8.01
CA SER A 482 -23.66 -6.93 -7.81
C SER A 482 -22.75 -8.07 -8.31
N LEU A 483 -22.83 -9.23 -7.65
CA LEU A 483 -22.03 -10.40 -8.00
C LEU A 483 -22.16 -10.77 -9.49
N GLU A 484 -23.38 -10.76 -10.01
CA GLU A 484 -23.67 -11.07 -11.41
C GLU A 484 -22.98 -10.10 -12.39
N ARG A 485 -22.95 -8.80 -12.06
CA ARG A 485 -22.25 -7.79 -12.88
C ARG A 485 -20.74 -8.00 -12.83
N ARG A 486 -20.18 -8.36 -11.66
CA ARG A 486 -18.75 -8.65 -11.52
C ARG A 486 -18.33 -9.82 -12.40
N LYS A 487 -19.09 -10.92 -12.36
CA LYS A 487 -18.88 -12.08 -13.24
C LYS A 487 -19.00 -11.71 -14.71
N ARG A 488 -20.01 -10.91 -15.08
CA ARG A 488 -20.21 -10.46 -16.46
C ARG A 488 -19.03 -9.67 -16.98
N VAL A 489 -18.54 -8.69 -16.21
CA VAL A 489 -17.39 -7.89 -16.64
C VAL A 489 -16.12 -8.73 -16.70
N ALA A 490 -15.95 -9.70 -15.80
CA ALA A 490 -14.84 -10.64 -15.88
C ALA A 490 -14.87 -11.46 -17.19
N PHE A 491 -16.06 -11.98 -17.54
CA PHE A 491 -16.28 -12.69 -18.79
C PHE A 491 -16.02 -11.80 -20.01
N ASP A 492 -16.59 -10.59 -20.05
CA ASP A 492 -16.39 -9.62 -21.14
C ASP A 492 -14.88 -9.31 -21.35
N ALA A 493 -14.11 -9.21 -20.27
CA ALA A 493 -12.65 -8.99 -20.32
C ALA A 493 -11.87 -10.20 -20.84
N LEU A 494 -12.32 -11.43 -20.57
CA LEU A 494 -11.73 -12.65 -21.13
C LEU A 494 -12.09 -12.82 -22.61
N VAL A 495 -13.32 -12.48 -23.01
CA VAL A 495 -13.73 -12.46 -24.42
C VAL A 495 -12.85 -11.49 -25.21
N PHE A 496 -12.57 -10.30 -24.67
CA PHE A 496 -11.63 -9.34 -25.27
C PHE A 496 -10.24 -9.95 -25.57
N ARG A 497 -9.78 -10.89 -24.75
CA ARG A 497 -8.49 -11.56 -24.93
C ARG A 497 -8.47 -12.58 -26.08
N SER A 498 -9.59 -13.16 -26.49
CA SER A 498 -9.59 -14.23 -27.51
C SER A 498 -9.85 -13.65 -28.92
N PRO A 499 -8.86 -13.63 -29.84
CA PRO A 499 -9.04 -13.07 -31.18
C PRO A 499 -9.75 -14.02 -32.15
N ARG A 500 -10.05 -15.26 -31.73
CA ARG A 500 -10.49 -16.37 -32.58
C ARG A 500 -11.86 -16.93 -32.23
N THR A 501 -12.55 -16.39 -31.22
CA THR A 501 -13.88 -16.87 -30.86
C THR A 501 -14.94 -16.15 -31.67
N ILE A 502 -15.79 -16.93 -32.31
CA ILE A 502 -17.03 -16.48 -32.92
C ILE A 502 -17.95 -16.05 -31.76
N ASP A 503 -18.60 -14.90 -31.88
CA ASP A 503 -19.74 -14.45 -31.05
C ASP A 503 -19.62 -14.64 -29.52
N GLY A 504 -18.71 -13.92 -28.86
CA GLY A 504 -18.83 -13.65 -27.42
C GLY A 504 -18.61 -14.84 -26.48
N GLU A 505 -17.92 -15.89 -26.94
CA GLU A 505 -17.55 -17.05 -26.14
C GLU A 505 -16.06 -17.02 -25.73
N ILE A 506 -15.70 -17.76 -24.68
CA ILE A 506 -14.31 -17.92 -24.20
C ILE A 506 -13.81 -19.35 -24.44
N SER A 507 -12.50 -19.54 -24.69
CA SER A 507 -11.94 -20.89 -24.80
C SER A 507 -11.77 -21.55 -23.44
N ASN A 508 -11.93 -22.88 -23.36
CA ASN A 508 -11.71 -23.64 -22.13
C ASN A 508 -10.27 -23.49 -21.59
N LYS A 509 -9.30 -23.35 -22.48
CA LYS A 509 -7.91 -23.03 -22.11
C LYS A 509 -7.80 -21.70 -21.36
N ASP A 510 -8.42 -20.64 -21.88
CA ASP A 510 -8.38 -19.32 -21.26
C ASP A 510 -9.07 -19.32 -19.89
N LEU A 511 -10.14 -20.11 -19.74
CA LEU A 511 -10.82 -20.32 -18.46
C LEU A 511 -9.94 -21.04 -17.44
N LYS A 512 -9.26 -22.13 -17.84
CA LYS A 512 -8.30 -22.83 -16.97
C LYS A 512 -7.17 -21.91 -16.51
N ASP A 513 -6.60 -21.13 -17.42
CA ASP A 513 -5.54 -20.16 -17.12
C ASP A 513 -6.05 -19.07 -16.15
N TYR A 514 -7.27 -18.56 -16.39
CA TYR A 514 -7.92 -17.57 -15.52
C TYR A 514 -8.17 -18.10 -14.10
N ILE A 515 -8.73 -19.31 -13.96
CA ILE A 515 -8.98 -19.92 -12.66
C ILE A 515 -7.66 -20.16 -11.92
N LYS A 516 -6.64 -20.68 -12.61
CA LYS A 516 -5.30 -20.85 -12.04
C LYS A 516 -4.75 -19.52 -11.50
N LEU A 517 -4.90 -18.45 -12.28
CA LEU A 517 -4.49 -17.11 -11.86
C LEU A 517 -5.28 -16.61 -10.64
N LEU A 518 -6.61 -16.77 -10.60
CA LEU A 518 -7.43 -16.40 -9.44
C LEU A 518 -6.98 -17.13 -8.18
N ARG A 519 -6.66 -18.42 -8.29
CA ARG A 519 -6.18 -19.23 -7.17
C ARG A 519 -4.82 -18.75 -6.65
N ILE A 520 -3.90 -18.44 -7.55
CA ILE A 520 -2.59 -17.87 -7.18
C ILE A 520 -2.77 -16.50 -6.53
N ALA A 521 -3.55 -15.61 -7.15
CA ALA A 521 -3.71 -14.22 -6.72
C ALA A 521 -4.46 -14.07 -5.38
N TYR A 522 -5.49 -14.90 -5.16
CA TYR A 522 -6.44 -14.71 -4.07
C TYR A 522 -6.50 -15.86 -3.06
N LEU A 523 -6.29 -17.12 -3.48
CA LEU A 523 -6.32 -18.26 -2.56
C LEU A 523 -4.91 -18.62 -2.03
N ARG A 524 -3.86 -18.13 -2.69
CA ARG A 524 -2.45 -18.44 -2.37
C ARG A 524 -2.17 -19.95 -2.37
N THR A 525 -2.99 -20.72 -3.07
CA THR A 525 -2.71 -22.14 -3.29
C THR A 525 -1.60 -22.20 -4.34
N LYS A 526 -0.41 -22.66 -3.94
CA LYS A 526 0.59 -23.14 -4.90
C LYS A 526 0.09 -24.48 -5.41
N ASP A 527 -0.99 -24.48 -6.18
CA ASP A 527 -1.45 -25.74 -6.75
C ASP A 527 -0.46 -26.12 -7.85
N GLU A 528 0.36 -27.13 -7.53
CA GLU A 528 0.68 -28.21 -8.45
C GLU A 528 -0.65 -28.85 -8.89
N ILE A 529 -1.43 -28.16 -9.74
CA ILE A 529 -2.31 -28.89 -10.65
C ILE A 529 -1.33 -29.61 -11.56
N ASN A 530 -1.07 -30.88 -11.23
CA ASN A 530 -0.25 -31.80 -11.99
C ASN A 530 -0.42 -31.53 -13.47
N SER A 531 0.65 -31.04 -14.08
CA SER A 531 0.87 -31.00 -15.52
C SER A 531 1.03 -32.43 -16.03
N ASN A 532 -0.04 -33.21 -15.92
CA ASN A 532 -0.24 -34.48 -16.62
C ASN A 532 -1.56 -34.41 -17.42
N ASP A 533 -1.94 -33.23 -17.89
CA ASP A 533 -2.88 -33.13 -19.01
C ASP A 533 -2.04 -33.34 -20.28
N ASN A 534 -2.01 -34.59 -20.75
CA ASN A 534 -1.80 -34.86 -22.16
C ASN A 534 -2.74 -33.93 -22.94
N VAL A 535 -2.16 -32.95 -23.63
CA VAL A 535 -2.88 -31.91 -24.36
C VAL A 535 -3.63 -32.55 -25.52
N THR A 536 -4.85 -33.02 -25.27
CA THR A 536 -5.91 -32.94 -26.27
C THR A 536 -6.40 -31.50 -26.23
N GLU A 537 -6.10 -30.73 -27.28
CA GLU A 537 -6.60 -29.37 -27.44
C GLU A 537 -8.13 -29.41 -27.54
N ASP A 538 -8.82 -29.34 -26.40
CA ASP A 538 -10.26 -29.12 -26.36
C ASP A 538 -10.52 -27.68 -26.84
N HIS A 539 -10.85 -27.54 -28.12
CA HIS A 539 -11.33 -26.29 -28.73
C HIS A 539 -12.78 -25.96 -28.33
N THR A 540 -13.25 -26.46 -27.18
CA THR A 540 -14.58 -26.16 -26.67
C THR A 540 -14.63 -24.71 -26.18
N THR A 541 -15.63 -23.99 -26.65
CA THR A 541 -15.95 -22.63 -26.24
C THR A 541 -17.05 -22.66 -25.18
N LEU A 542 -17.03 -21.69 -24.27
CA LEU A 542 -18.02 -21.58 -23.19
C LEU A 542 -18.80 -20.27 -23.30
N SER A 543 -20.11 -20.40 -23.07
CA SER A 543 -21.02 -19.30 -22.88
C SER A 543 -20.92 -18.71 -21.46
N PHE A 544 -21.53 -17.54 -21.24
CA PHE A 544 -21.51 -16.91 -19.92
C PHE A 544 -22.15 -17.75 -18.79
N PRO A 545 -23.33 -18.39 -18.97
CA PRO A 545 -23.92 -19.21 -17.91
C PRO A 545 -22.99 -20.34 -17.45
N GLU A 546 -22.36 -21.03 -18.39
CA GLU A 546 -21.41 -22.12 -18.10
C GLU A 546 -20.17 -21.58 -17.38
N PHE A 547 -19.63 -20.45 -17.83
CA PHE A 547 -18.55 -19.75 -17.13
C PHE A 547 -18.93 -19.41 -15.67
N ALA A 548 -20.13 -18.88 -15.45
CA ALA A 548 -20.59 -18.46 -14.13
C ALA A 548 -20.78 -19.64 -13.17
N GLU A 549 -21.18 -20.81 -13.68
CA GLU A 549 -21.29 -22.05 -12.92
C GLU A 549 -19.91 -22.60 -12.55
N VAL A 550 -18.98 -22.70 -13.52
CA VAL A 550 -17.61 -23.17 -13.26
C VAL A 550 -16.91 -22.24 -12.26
N LEU A 551 -17.11 -20.93 -12.36
CA LEU A 551 -16.48 -19.98 -11.44
C LEU A 551 -16.97 -20.12 -9.99
N ASP A 552 -18.24 -20.49 -9.80
CA ASP A 552 -18.85 -20.70 -8.48
C ASP A 552 -18.53 -22.06 -7.86
N ASP A 553 -17.99 -23.00 -8.63
CA ASP A 553 -17.64 -24.32 -8.13
C ASP A 553 -16.51 -24.24 -7.07
N PRO A 554 -16.73 -24.78 -5.85
CA PRO A 554 -15.74 -24.69 -4.77
C PRO A 554 -14.49 -25.54 -4.99
N ASP A 555 -14.58 -26.60 -5.79
CA ASP A 555 -13.53 -27.62 -5.90
C ASP A 555 -12.63 -27.39 -7.13
N SER A 556 -13.21 -27.05 -8.28
CA SER A 556 -12.54 -26.79 -9.55
C SER A 556 -12.47 -25.30 -9.93
N GLY A 557 -13.38 -24.48 -9.39
CA GLY A 557 -13.49 -23.05 -9.68
C GLY A 557 -12.80 -22.14 -8.65
N PHE A 558 -13.35 -20.92 -8.54
CA PHE A 558 -12.93 -19.94 -7.52
C PHE A 558 -13.73 -20.08 -6.22
N GLY A 559 -15.03 -20.37 -6.31
CA GLY A 559 -15.83 -20.92 -5.21
C GLY A 559 -16.15 -20.00 -4.01
N ILE A 560 -15.47 -18.87 -3.87
CA ILE A 560 -15.57 -18.01 -2.68
C ILE A 560 -16.43 -16.75 -2.90
N LEU A 561 -16.92 -16.50 -4.12
CA LEU A 561 -17.63 -15.25 -4.44
C LEU A 561 -18.91 -15.03 -3.63
N ASN A 562 -19.70 -16.09 -3.41
CA ASN A 562 -20.90 -16.01 -2.57
C ASN A 562 -20.56 -15.71 -1.10
N ILE A 563 -19.45 -16.26 -0.59
CA ILE A 563 -18.95 -16.00 0.77
C ILE A 563 -18.44 -14.57 0.87
N LEU A 564 -17.71 -14.10 -0.15
CA LEU A 564 -17.21 -12.74 -0.26
C LEU A 564 -18.35 -11.72 -0.20
N SER A 565 -19.36 -11.91 -1.05
CA SER A 565 -20.58 -11.09 -1.10
C SER A 565 -21.32 -11.09 0.24
N LYS A 566 -21.46 -12.25 0.89
CA LYS A 566 -22.04 -12.36 2.24
C LYS A 566 -21.26 -11.51 3.26
N LEU A 567 -19.92 -11.62 3.28
CA LEU A 567 -19.08 -10.83 4.18
C LEU A 567 -19.22 -9.33 3.91
N GLU A 568 -19.36 -8.91 2.64
CA GLU A 568 -19.52 -7.50 2.25
C GLU A 568 -20.77 -6.89 2.87
N MET A 569 -21.87 -7.65 2.91
CA MET A 569 -23.12 -7.22 3.54
C MET A 569 -23.06 -7.21 5.07
N GLU A 570 -22.24 -8.09 5.67
CA GLU A 570 -22.23 -8.31 7.12
C GLU A 570 -21.13 -7.51 7.87
N ASP A 571 -20.27 -6.75 7.19
CA ASP A 571 -19.14 -6.00 7.80
C ASP A 571 -19.55 -5.04 8.95
N HIS A 572 -20.80 -4.59 8.96
CA HIS A 572 -21.34 -3.65 9.96
C HIS A 572 -22.18 -4.31 11.06
N VAL A 573 -22.44 -5.62 10.98
CA VAL A 573 -23.28 -6.33 11.94
C VAL A 573 -22.51 -6.50 13.25
N ARG A 574 -22.99 -5.88 14.33
CA ARG A 574 -22.42 -6.03 15.68
C ARG A 574 -23.29 -6.97 16.51
N HIS A 575 -22.69 -7.92 17.23
CA HIS A 575 -23.41 -8.83 18.13
C HIS A 575 -23.44 -8.34 19.59
N GLY A 576 -23.31 -7.03 19.81
CA GLY A 576 -23.47 -6.36 21.10
C GLY A 576 -22.62 -6.96 22.23
N ARG A 577 -23.24 -7.85 23.03
CA ARG A 577 -22.69 -8.47 24.25
C ARG A 577 -21.86 -9.74 24.01
N HIS A 578 -21.83 -10.26 22.79
CA HIS A 578 -21.11 -11.50 22.51
C HIS A 578 -19.64 -11.24 22.20
N LEU A 579 -18.79 -11.68 23.12
CA LEU A 579 -17.33 -11.67 22.97
C LEU A 579 -16.86 -12.98 22.33
N CYS A 580 -15.79 -12.89 21.55
CA CYS A 580 -15.06 -14.06 21.09
C CYS A 580 -14.36 -14.74 22.28
N ALA A 581 -14.53 -16.04 22.43
CA ALA A 581 -13.94 -16.79 23.54
C ALA A 581 -12.40 -16.94 23.45
N VAL A 582 -11.81 -16.63 22.28
CA VAL A 582 -10.36 -16.72 22.05
C VAL A 582 -9.69 -15.35 22.17
N CYS A 583 -10.18 -14.35 21.42
CA CYS A 583 -9.56 -13.03 21.41
C CYS A 583 -10.22 -12.01 22.35
N CYS A 584 -11.32 -12.38 23.01
CA CYS A 584 -12.07 -11.52 23.93
C CYS A 584 -12.60 -10.20 23.33
N TYR A 585 -12.49 -10.00 22.02
CA TYR A 585 -13.08 -8.85 21.32
C TYR A 585 -14.59 -9.05 21.06
N PRO A 586 -15.39 -7.97 21.04
CA PRO A 586 -16.75 -7.99 20.56
C PRO A 586 -16.84 -8.55 19.13
N ILE A 587 -17.77 -9.48 18.89
CA ILE A 587 -17.91 -10.11 17.58
C ILE A 587 -18.62 -9.15 16.61
N THR A 588 -17.94 -8.85 15.50
CA THR A 588 -18.48 -8.16 14.31
C THR A 588 -18.54 -9.13 13.13
N GLY A 589 -19.57 -9.00 12.29
CA GLY A 589 -19.82 -9.90 11.16
C GLY A 589 -20.36 -11.28 11.56
N PRO A 590 -20.02 -12.36 10.83
CA PRO A 590 -20.50 -13.71 11.14
C PRO A 590 -20.08 -14.18 12.54
N ARG A 591 -21.03 -14.81 13.26
CA ARG A 591 -20.79 -15.41 14.57
C ARG A 591 -20.88 -16.93 14.50
N PHE A 592 -19.82 -17.61 14.94
CA PHE A 592 -19.77 -19.07 14.97
C PHE A 592 -19.95 -19.55 16.40
N LYS A 593 -21.09 -20.19 16.68
CA LYS A 593 -21.41 -20.74 17.99
C LYS A 593 -21.14 -22.24 18.00
N GLU A 594 -20.30 -22.69 18.94
CA GLU A 594 -20.12 -24.11 19.22
C GLU A 594 -21.36 -24.62 19.97
N THR A 595 -21.89 -25.77 19.58
CA THR A 595 -23.20 -26.24 20.05
C THR A 595 -23.19 -27.04 21.35
N LYS A 596 -22.06 -27.67 21.70
CA LYS A 596 -21.88 -28.47 22.92
C LYS A 596 -21.48 -27.60 24.12
N VAL A 597 -20.34 -26.91 24.04
CA VAL A 597 -19.74 -26.07 25.09
C VAL A 597 -20.26 -24.63 25.04
N LYS A 598 -21.01 -24.25 23.99
CA LYS A 598 -21.76 -22.98 23.88
C LYS A 598 -20.90 -21.71 23.87
N PHE A 599 -19.62 -21.80 23.53
CA PHE A 599 -18.78 -20.62 23.31
C PHE A 599 -18.95 -20.04 21.89
N ASN A 600 -18.50 -18.80 21.70
CA ASN A 600 -18.62 -18.08 20.44
C ASN A 600 -17.24 -17.72 19.89
N LEU A 601 -17.07 -17.84 18.57
CA LEU A 601 -15.88 -17.39 17.86
C LEU A 601 -16.27 -16.31 16.84
N CYS A 602 -15.39 -15.32 16.68
CA CYS A 602 -15.43 -14.43 15.53
C CYS A 602 -14.90 -15.16 14.28
N SER A 603 -15.18 -14.61 13.10
CA SER A 603 -14.75 -15.18 11.82
C SER A 603 -13.26 -15.49 11.76
N LEU A 604 -12.40 -14.63 12.34
CA LEU A 604 -10.95 -14.82 12.34
C LEU A 604 -10.49 -15.98 13.24
N CYS A 605 -11.08 -16.13 14.43
CA CYS A 605 -10.72 -17.23 15.33
C CYS A 605 -11.25 -18.58 14.81
N TYR A 606 -12.47 -18.58 14.26
CA TYR A 606 -13.02 -19.77 13.60
C TYR A 606 -12.20 -20.15 12.36
N SER A 607 -11.91 -19.21 11.46
CA SER A 607 -11.14 -19.48 10.25
C SER A 607 -9.72 -19.96 10.54
N SER A 608 -9.09 -19.50 11.62
CA SER A 608 -7.77 -19.95 12.06
C SER A 608 -7.76 -21.25 12.89
N GLY A 609 -8.92 -21.86 13.15
CA GLY A 609 -9.00 -23.13 13.89
C GLY A 609 -8.70 -22.98 15.38
N LYS A 610 -8.85 -21.79 15.95
CA LYS A 610 -8.58 -21.51 17.36
C LYS A 610 -9.80 -21.80 18.22
N VAL A 611 -9.59 -22.52 19.32
CA VAL A 611 -10.61 -22.77 20.35
C VAL A 611 -10.04 -22.51 21.75
N PRO A 612 -10.88 -22.18 22.75
CA PRO A 612 -10.40 -21.96 24.12
C PRO A 612 -9.71 -23.20 24.69
N SER A 613 -8.61 -23.00 25.43
CA SER A 613 -7.86 -24.11 26.05
C SER A 613 -8.69 -24.91 27.06
N SER A 614 -9.71 -24.29 27.67
CA SER A 614 -10.69 -24.96 28.54
C SER A 614 -11.50 -26.05 27.82
N SER A 615 -11.57 -26.00 26.49
CA SER A 615 -12.35 -26.93 25.66
C SER A 615 -11.48 -28.03 25.03
N LYS A 616 -10.25 -28.23 25.52
CA LYS A 616 -9.24 -29.16 24.95
C LYS A 616 -9.68 -30.62 24.86
N HIS A 617 -10.67 -31.04 25.65
CA HIS A 617 -11.09 -32.44 25.74
C HIS A 617 -12.10 -32.88 24.65
N GLU A 618 -12.48 -32.02 23.72
CA GLU A 618 -13.47 -32.39 22.69
C GLU A 618 -12.81 -33.00 21.44
N GLU A 619 -13.28 -34.19 21.05
CA GLU A 619 -12.83 -34.87 19.82
C GLU A 619 -13.31 -34.15 18.55
N ASN A 620 -14.52 -33.59 18.56
CA ASN A 620 -15.13 -32.91 17.41
C ASN A 620 -16.00 -31.72 17.86
N TYR A 621 -15.70 -30.54 17.31
CA TYR A 621 -16.40 -29.29 17.55
C TYR A 621 -17.49 -29.07 16.50
N HIS A 622 -18.69 -28.72 16.92
CA HIS A 622 -19.84 -28.58 16.04
C HIS A 622 -20.29 -27.13 15.99
N PHE A 623 -19.90 -26.43 14.93
CA PHE A 623 -20.18 -25.02 14.78
C PHE A 623 -21.45 -24.78 13.97
N LYS A 624 -22.26 -23.86 14.49
CA LYS A 624 -23.39 -23.26 13.80
C LYS A 624 -23.10 -21.79 13.57
N GLU A 625 -23.19 -21.38 12.32
CA GLU A 625 -23.11 -19.96 11.95
C GLU A 625 -24.44 -19.24 12.21
N LEU A 626 -24.36 -18.06 12.81
CA LEU A 626 -25.50 -17.24 13.20
C LEU A 626 -25.36 -15.82 12.62
N ASN A 627 -26.26 -15.46 11.70
CA ASN A 627 -26.27 -14.15 11.04
C ASN A 627 -27.28 -13.22 11.73
N GLY A 628 -26.83 -12.07 12.25
CA GLY A 628 -27.66 -10.97 12.80
C GLY A 628 -28.60 -11.31 13.97
N GLU A 629 -29.07 -10.29 14.70
CA GLU A 629 -29.96 -10.49 15.87
C GLU A 629 -31.34 -11.04 15.48
N THR A 630 -31.86 -10.78 14.28
CA THR A 630 -33.19 -11.22 13.83
C THR A 630 -33.34 -12.74 13.75
N ASN A 631 -32.27 -13.49 13.45
CA ASN A 631 -32.29 -14.95 13.48
C ASN A 631 -32.17 -15.51 14.91
N THR A 632 -31.49 -14.80 15.82
CA THR A 632 -31.44 -15.18 17.24
C THR A 632 -32.78 -15.01 17.95
N VAL A 633 -33.60 -14.03 17.52
CA VAL A 633 -34.98 -13.86 17.99
C VAL A 633 -35.88 -14.99 17.50
N LYS A 634 -35.75 -15.41 16.23
CA LYS A 634 -36.46 -16.60 15.70
C LYS A 634 -36.06 -17.89 16.43
N GLU A 635 -34.79 -18.05 16.81
CA GLU A 635 -34.34 -19.18 17.64
C GLU A 635 -34.88 -19.15 19.06
N LYS A 636 -34.88 -17.98 19.72
CA LYS A 636 -35.55 -17.83 21.03
C LYS A 636 -37.01 -18.27 20.90
N LEU A 637 -37.73 -17.78 19.88
CA LEU A 637 -39.13 -18.14 19.63
C LEU A 637 -39.35 -19.61 19.25
N GLN A 638 -38.40 -20.27 18.57
CA GLN A 638 -38.47 -21.71 18.28
C GLN A 638 -38.21 -22.57 19.53
N ASN A 639 -37.30 -22.17 20.42
CA ASN A 639 -37.10 -22.84 21.70
C ASN A 639 -38.29 -22.66 22.65
N TYR A 640 -39.05 -21.56 22.54
CA TYR A 640 -40.35 -21.41 23.22
C TYR A 640 -41.51 -22.18 22.56
N ARG A 641 -41.37 -22.69 21.33
CA ARG A 641 -42.40 -23.54 20.70
C ARG A 641 -42.37 -25.00 21.16
N GLN A 642 -41.26 -25.48 21.72
CA GLN A 642 -41.16 -26.85 22.22
C GLN A 642 -42.01 -27.11 23.48
N PRO A 643 -42.10 -26.20 24.48
CA PRO A 643 -43.02 -26.38 25.62
C PRO A 643 -44.50 -26.17 25.28
N PHE A 644 -44.83 -25.42 24.22
CA PHE A 644 -46.23 -25.14 23.86
C PHE A 644 -46.92 -26.29 23.10
N LYS A 645 -46.16 -27.20 22.49
CA LYS A 645 -46.75 -28.41 21.87
C LYS A 645 -47.12 -29.49 22.89
N SER A 646 -46.42 -29.57 24.04
CA SER A 646 -46.75 -30.53 25.10
C SER A 646 -47.97 -30.11 25.92
N CYS A 647 -48.27 -28.81 26.06
CA CYS A 647 -49.48 -28.34 26.77
C CYS A 647 -50.77 -28.30 25.91
N LEU A 648 -50.72 -28.70 24.64
CA LEU A 648 -51.90 -28.80 23.76
C LEU A 648 -52.29 -30.26 23.46
N GLN A 649 -51.60 -31.23 24.06
CA GLN A 649 -51.87 -32.67 23.95
C GLN A 649 -52.25 -33.33 25.29
N GLU A 650 -52.34 -32.56 26.38
CA GLU A 650 -53.06 -32.88 27.62
C GLU A 650 -54.30 -31.98 27.68
#